data_AF-A0A956UAZ5-F1
#
_entry.id   AF-A0A956UAZ5-F1
#
_cell.length_a   1.000
_cell.length_b   1.000
_cell.length_c   1.000
_cell.angle_alpha   90.00
_cell.angle_beta   90.00
_cell.angle_gamma   90.00
#
_symmetry.space_group_name_H-M   'P 1'
#
loop_
_entity.id
_entity.type
_entity.pdbx_description
1 polymer ?
#
loop_
_entity_poly.entity_id
_entity_poly.type
_entity_poly.pdbx_seq_one_letter_code
_entity_poly.pdbx_strand_id
1 'polypeptide(L)'
;MHHLEQEFANAIGFVIDTSVNPPKRLGLAFLVSKSRVVTCASQVFHYVEAPWALAVKFPFADIQVSIKTVNLHNDFDKVEARARYLNQTGGPVDMPSSYMNDIAMLVIEGNPPQVPQERIAELNRAMSLPFSSEGVEASGNLRGTEFIQVIRTIVESQREGLLTLYDTRNIPVAHLLMANGGIMKVFFKQVMSSEMAFCELVYRQPAVGFAFRPGMNIEWGEVPDVQTPPDALAYEAMRRAEEIPNLFQQLGGPDSRYQQVVQNFNPGDASEEIQWMVEPLWDSLDGYISLKDMPVRIGVDTYTVLVAIRELVNRGVVSQINKVSPFPCTGQMGAPLVSHTDFEVHPWDGLQAFYLDPVSGRPTWLEGNFFGVANSLQPKNMLHTIAIPDDVHGALILKDYKLIGIHSGEQIIKPGQQAPPVKCFQFMWMGALLDLSTRKVKSSTDNEDGEGVGSLRTLDPSKVVDASMSEDDLIKCPNCFAANDEYGECKTCGHTIEPPPKEEEPSNPILASKPAKEIRKLQKKYKVSNQQMYLGAGAVFCVSLLGLALCGPKGESPATQPKPEVKRVKAEPSDKKAVEIATEYAGFSATPPPMYWYSDTSEVTAPAKSFGLFSEQSNQRILFIIYNDETPINSLDKFVGKPPHVEVDRVNLSNAVVDAGEQILGSGKLKWILGKYTSPGQENTVNILLAAFPAAQQGKSILVVGQAFKDPDKRKYDFKTTLFVLDQLASEITARGNEEKMKENEPNQVFIHPDEDEEDVDTDKEVVKTSSDEDIQKFLEQAKEQIDKELDLPEGFVKSAEKFEEENGEPKKWKQVSLVVGLDHSGRVKRLEKHVDEDKFEKISKAMENAIIKIGQFDNAPVVKKPEFKFRVRLLGSKVDLKEE
;
A
#
# COMPACT_ATOMS: atom_id res chain seq x y z
N MET A 1 22.79 25.67 -3.69
CA MET A 1 22.72 24.25 -4.09
C MET A 1 23.39 23.35 -3.05
N HIS A 2 24.73 23.30 -2.92
CA HIS A 2 25.38 22.37 -1.98
C HIS A 2 24.93 22.44 -0.51
N HIS A 3 24.68 23.64 0.03
CA HIS A 3 24.15 23.77 1.40
C HIS A 3 22.77 23.13 1.57
N LEU A 4 21.87 23.39 0.62
CA LEU A 4 20.50 22.87 0.61
C LEU A 4 20.48 21.35 0.47
N GLU A 5 21.32 20.82 -0.43
CA GLU A 5 21.51 19.38 -0.60
C GLU A 5 21.96 18.71 0.70
N GLN A 6 22.92 19.32 1.41
CA GLN A 6 23.39 18.82 2.69
C GLN A 6 22.31 18.87 3.78
N GLU A 7 21.49 19.93 3.81
CA GLU A 7 20.36 20.03 4.74
C GLU A 7 19.35 18.90 4.53
N PHE A 8 18.92 18.66 3.29
CA PHE A 8 18.01 17.55 3.00
C PHE A 8 18.66 16.18 3.25
N ALA A 9 19.92 15.99 2.83
CA ALA A 9 20.62 14.71 3.00
C ALA A 9 20.80 14.33 4.48
N ASN A 10 21.02 15.32 5.36
CA ASN A 10 21.07 15.11 6.81
C ASN A 10 19.70 14.73 7.42
N ALA A 11 18.60 15.08 6.75
CA ALA A 11 17.24 14.82 7.21
C ALA A 11 16.63 13.51 6.67
N ILE A 12 17.30 12.84 5.73
CA ILE A 12 16.85 11.60 5.08
C ILE A 12 17.68 10.41 5.54
N GLY A 13 17.01 9.28 5.75
CA GLY A 13 17.64 8.01 6.09
C GLY A 13 17.00 6.83 5.38
N PHE A 14 17.64 5.67 5.47
CA PHE A 14 17.14 4.40 4.97
C PHE A 14 16.39 3.65 6.06
N VAL A 15 15.15 3.25 5.77
CA VAL A 15 14.43 2.30 6.60
C VAL A 15 15.02 0.92 6.36
N ILE A 16 15.46 0.26 7.43
CA ILE A 16 16.09 -1.06 7.38
C ILE A 16 15.37 -2.04 8.30
N ASP A 17 15.22 -3.26 7.81
CA ASP A 17 14.83 -4.43 8.58
C ASP A 17 16.07 -5.06 9.22
N THR A 18 16.10 -5.03 10.54
CA THR A 18 17.19 -5.54 11.37
C THR A 18 16.98 -7.00 11.82
N SER A 19 15.83 -7.60 11.49
CA SER A 19 15.50 -9.00 11.83
C SER A 19 16.10 -10.04 10.88
N VAL A 20 16.76 -9.59 9.82
CA VAL A 20 17.50 -10.42 8.85
C VAL A 20 18.97 -9.99 8.79
N ASN A 21 19.85 -10.92 8.45
CA ASN A 21 21.28 -10.66 8.30
C ASN A 21 21.75 -11.09 6.89
N PRO A 22 22.28 -10.17 6.06
CA PRO A 22 22.44 -8.74 6.33
C PRO A 22 21.08 -7.99 6.43
N PRO A 23 21.03 -6.84 7.14
CA PRO A 23 19.83 -6.01 7.22
C PRO A 23 19.30 -5.64 5.83
N LYS A 24 18.00 -5.78 5.61
CA LYS A 24 17.35 -5.49 4.33
C LYS A 24 16.86 -4.05 4.31
N ARG A 25 17.18 -3.30 3.26
CA ARG A 25 16.61 -1.97 3.03
C ARG A 25 15.19 -2.09 2.53
N LEU A 26 14.29 -1.29 3.08
CA LEU A 26 12.87 -1.26 2.72
C LEU A 26 12.52 0.00 1.91
N GLY A 27 13.06 1.16 2.28
CA GLY A 27 12.82 2.41 1.55
C GLY A 27 13.51 3.60 2.20
N LEU A 28 13.06 4.80 1.84
CA LEU A 28 13.50 6.06 2.43
C LEU A 28 12.54 6.56 3.50
N ALA A 29 13.09 7.25 4.48
CA ALA A 29 12.34 8.04 5.43
C ALA A 29 13.00 9.39 5.63
N PHE A 30 12.21 10.40 5.99
CA PHE A 30 12.72 11.74 6.31
C PHE A 30 12.14 12.28 7.61
N LEU A 31 12.90 13.14 8.28
CA LEU A 31 12.52 13.77 9.54
C LEU A 31 11.45 14.85 9.31
N VAL A 32 10.31 14.72 10.00
CA VAL A 32 9.28 15.77 10.11
C VAL A 32 9.22 16.37 11.51
N SER A 33 9.83 15.70 12.50
CA SER A 33 10.12 16.25 13.82
C SER A 33 11.36 15.59 14.41
N LYS A 34 11.82 16.07 15.58
CA LYS A 34 12.95 15.46 16.30
C LYS A 34 12.71 14.00 16.73
N SER A 35 11.47 13.52 16.71
CA SER A 35 11.08 12.18 17.14
C SER A 35 10.22 11.43 16.13
N ARG A 36 10.01 12.00 14.94
CA ARG A 36 9.13 11.42 13.93
C ARG A 36 9.75 11.50 12.55
N VAL A 37 9.66 10.38 11.85
CA VAL A 37 10.00 10.29 10.42
C VAL A 37 8.79 9.82 9.63
N VAL A 38 8.78 10.12 8.34
CA VAL A 38 7.72 9.71 7.41
C VAL A 38 8.31 8.85 6.30
N THR A 39 7.58 7.82 5.89
CA THR A 39 7.93 6.86 4.83
C THR A 39 6.66 6.34 4.15
N CYS A 40 6.79 5.44 3.17
CA CYS A 40 5.67 4.75 2.54
C CYS A 40 5.16 3.61 3.44
N ALA A 41 3.83 3.49 3.57
CA ALA A 41 3.18 2.43 4.34
C ALA A 41 3.44 1.03 3.77
N SER A 42 3.47 0.91 2.45
CA SER A 42 3.78 -0.32 1.70
C SER A 42 5.10 -0.96 2.09
N GLN A 43 6.07 -0.15 2.54
CA GLN A 43 7.39 -0.63 2.95
C GLN A 43 7.43 -1.12 4.41
N VAL A 44 6.49 -0.70 5.25
CA VAL A 44 6.56 -0.92 6.71
C VAL A 44 5.34 -1.60 7.32
N PHE A 45 4.27 -1.84 6.55
CA PHE A 45 3.00 -2.34 7.09
C PHE A 45 3.11 -3.71 7.79
N HIS A 46 4.05 -4.57 7.37
CA HIS A 46 4.32 -5.85 8.03
C HIS A 46 4.86 -5.73 9.46
N TYR A 47 5.38 -4.55 9.81
CA TYR A 47 6.07 -4.30 11.08
C TYR A 47 5.23 -3.50 12.07
N VAL A 48 3.94 -3.29 11.82
CA VAL A 48 3.04 -2.55 12.74
C VAL A 48 3.03 -3.17 14.14
N GLU A 49 3.04 -4.50 14.22
CA GLU A 49 3.09 -5.27 15.48
C GLU A 49 4.53 -5.54 15.96
N ALA A 50 5.53 -5.25 15.12
CA ALA A 50 6.94 -5.49 15.41
C ALA A 50 7.83 -4.29 15.03
N PRO A 51 7.54 -3.07 15.53
CA PRO A 51 8.31 -1.88 15.19
C PRO A 51 9.78 -1.99 15.61
N TRP A 52 10.06 -2.79 16.66
CA TRP A 52 11.41 -3.09 17.14
C TRP A 52 12.32 -3.75 16.10
N ALA A 53 11.76 -4.36 15.05
CA ALA A 53 12.54 -4.97 13.97
C ALA A 53 13.03 -3.93 12.97
N LEU A 54 12.51 -2.70 13.01
CA LEU A 54 12.89 -1.61 12.12
C LEU A 54 13.87 -0.65 12.78
N ALA A 55 14.78 -0.14 11.94
CA ALA A 55 15.61 1.00 12.26
C ALA A 55 15.67 1.97 11.08
N VAL A 56 16.07 3.20 11.33
CA VAL A 56 16.37 4.20 10.29
C VAL A 56 17.84 4.56 10.40
N LYS A 57 18.58 4.38 9.31
CA LYS A 57 20.00 4.73 9.20
C LYS A 57 20.13 6.04 8.42
N PHE A 58 20.64 7.08 9.06
CA PHE A 58 20.99 8.36 8.46
C PHE A 58 22.47 8.34 8.05
N PRO A 59 22.80 8.07 6.77
CA PRO A 59 24.20 7.89 6.35
C PRO A 59 25.05 9.15 6.53
N PHE A 60 24.46 10.34 6.33
CA PHE A 60 25.15 11.62 6.47
C PHE A 60 25.50 11.97 7.92
N ALA A 61 24.62 11.61 8.85
CA ALA A 61 24.84 11.79 10.28
C ALA A 61 25.65 10.63 10.89
N ASP A 62 25.71 9.48 10.21
CA ASP A 62 26.18 8.19 10.73
C ASP A 62 25.44 7.77 12.02
N ILE A 63 24.12 7.98 12.03
CA ILE A 63 23.24 7.63 13.15
C ILE A 63 22.28 6.55 12.70
N GLN A 64 22.11 5.53 13.54
CA GLN A 64 21.03 4.56 13.41
C GLN A 64 20.09 4.68 14.62
N VAL A 65 18.80 4.90 14.35
CA VAL A 65 17.75 5.00 15.38
C VAL A 65 16.76 3.83 15.24
N SER A 66 16.26 3.32 16.36
CA SER A 66 15.23 2.27 16.36
C SER A 66 13.84 2.88 16.18
N ILE A 67 12.88 2.06 15.77
CA ILE A 67 11.47 2.48 15.66
C ILE A 67 10.67 1.98 16.86
N LYS A 68 9.96 2.90 17.52
CA LYS A 68 9.07 2.62 18.63
C LYS A 68 7.66 2.23 18.18
N THR A 69 7.13 2.96 17.20
CA THR A 69 5.77 2.73 16.67
C THR A 69 5.70 3.02 15.18
N VAL A 70 4.89 2.26 14.46
CA VAL A 70 4.55 2.46 13.04
C VAL A 70 3.08 2.84 12.95
N ASN A 71 2.78 4.04 12.44
CA ASN A 71 1.41 4.51 12.23
C ASN A 71 1.13 4.60 10.73
N LEU A 72 0.22 3.77 10.22
CA LEU A 72 -0.18 3.77 8.81
C LEU A 72 -1.38 4.69 8.59
N HIS A 73 -1.55 5.21 7.37
CA HIS A 73 -2.73 5.99 7.01
C HIS A 73 -4.01 5.17 7.26
N ASN A 74 -5.08 5.82 7.73
CA ASN A 74 -6.32 5.12 8.12
C ASN A 74 -6.95 4.36 6.94
N ASP A 75 -6.88 4.98 5.76
CA ASP A 75 -7.43 4.44 4.51
C ASP A 75 -6.40 3.63 3.69
N PHE A 76 -5.27 3.24 4.30
CA PHE A 76 -4.31 2.34 3.65
C PHE A 76 -4.86 0.90 3.66
N ASP A 77 -5.01 0.30 2.48
CA ASP A 77 -5.55 -1.05 2.33
C ASP A 77 -4.49 -2.12 2.68
N LYS A 78 -4.47 -2.52 3.95
CA LYS A 78 -3.58 -3.58 4.44
C LYS A 78 -3.89 -4.95 3.83
N VAL A 79 -5.14 -5.20 3.43
CA VAL A 79 -5.57 -6.49 2.88
C VAL A 79 -5.01 -6.62 1.47
N GLU A 80 -5.16 -5.58 0.65
CA GLU A 80 -4.56 -5.51 -0.68
C GLU A 80 -3.03 -5.61 -0.60
N ALA A 81 -2.40 -4.82 0.28
CA ALA A 81 -0.94 -4.87 0.49
C ALA A 81 -0.46 -6.27 0.88
N ARG A 82 -1.17 -6.96 1.78
CA ARG A 82 -0.84 -8.33 2.17
C ARG A 82 -1.06 -9.32 1.02
N ALA A 83 -2.15 -9.19 0.26
CA ALA A 83 -2.44 -10.06 -0.88
C ALA A 83 -1.36 -9.92 -1.96
N ARG A 84 -0.95 -8.68 -2.30
CA ARG A 84 0.17 -8.44 -3.23
C ARG A 84 1.48 -8.99 -2.70
N TYR A 85 1.78 -8.78 -1.41
CA TYR A 85 2.97 -9.37 -0.79
C TYR A 85 3.01 -10.89 -0.94
N LEU A 86 1.89 -11.58 -0.70
CA LEU A 86 1.79 -13.04 -0.79
C LEU A 86 1.88 -13.57 -2.22
N ASN A 87 1.56 -12.74 -3.21
CA ASN A 87 1.56 -13.09 -4.63
C ASN A 87 2.86 -12.73 -5.36
N GLN A 88 3.90 -12.26 -4.66
CA GLN A 88 5.19 -11.95 -5.28
C GLN A 88 5.77 -13.19 -5.95
N THR A 89 6.09 -13.07 -7.25
CA THR A 89 6.71 -14.15 -8.01
C THR A 89 8.22 -13.98 -8.10
N GLY A 90 8.73 -12.74 -7.94
CA GLY A 90 10.15 -12.40 -8.07
C GLY A 90 10.66 -12.45 -9.52
N GLY A 91 9.74 -12.49 -10.48
CA GLY A 91 10.06 -12.48 -11.91
C GLY A 91 10.62 -11.12 -12.38
N PRO A 92 11.24 -11.09 -13.58
CA PRO A 92 11.87 -9.87 -14.10
C PRO A 92 10.88 -8.76 -14.49
N VAL A 93 9.59 -9.08 -14.65
CA VAL A 93 8.52 -8.13 -15.03
C VAL A 93 7.61 -7.78 -13.84
N ASP A 94 7.90 -8.32 -12.64
CA ASP A 94 7.11 -8.08 -11.43
C ASP A 94 7.40 -6.66 -10.90
N MET A 95 6.74 -5.65 -11.49
CA MET A 95 6.79 -4.26 -11.03
C MET A 95 5.56 -3.99 -10.15
N PRO A 96 5.70 -3.86 -8.82
CA PRO A 96 4.55 -3.58 -7.98
C PRO A 96 4.05 -2.16 -8.27
N SER A 97 2.81 -2.06 -8.75
CA SER A 97 2.12 -0.77 -8.87
C SER A 97 2.02 -0.08 -7.50
N SER A 98 1.98 1.25 -7.50
CA SER A 98 1.81 2.03 -6.27
C SER A 98 0.52 1.66 -5.49
N TYR A 99 0.51 1.96 -4.19
CA TYR A 99 -0.65 1.77 -3.32
C TYR A 99 -1.38 3.09 -3.09
N MET A 100 -2.70 3.01 -2.87
CA MET A 100 -3.47 4.17 -2.45
C MET A 100 -3.18 4.50 -0.98
N ASN A 101 -3.13 5.80 -0.67
CA ASN A 101 -2.87 6.31 0.69
C ASN A 101 -1.57 5.78 1.31
N ASP A 102 -0.54 5.63 0.47
CA ASP A 102 0.73 4.99 0.83
C ASP A 102 1.66 5.89 1.64
N ILE A 103 1.26 6.16 2.89
CA ILE A 103 2.01 7.00 3.83
C ILE A 103 1.96 6.44 5.24
N ALA A 104 3.12 6.45 5.90
CA ALA A 104 3.29 6.01 7.28
C ALA A 104 4.18 6.99 8.06
N MET A 105 3.87 7.13 9.35
CA MET A 105 4.65 7.91 10.31
C MET A 105 5.29 6.96 11.31
N LEU A 106 6.61 7.02 11.42
CA LEU A 106 7.38 6.24 12.37
C LEU A 106 7.83 7.14 13.53
N VAL A 107 7.69 6.65 14.76
CA VAL A 107 8.23 7.32 15.94
C VAL A 107 9.58 6.70 16.25
N ILE A 108 10.62 7.53 16.26
CA ILE A 108 11.99 7.07 16.51
C ILE A 108 12.29 6.99 18.01
N GLU A 109 13.15 6.05 18.37
CA GLU A 109 13.67 5.85 19.71
C GLU A 109 15.21 5.79 19.65
N GLY A 110 15.85 6.35 20.69
CA GLY A 110 17.30 6.52 20.70
C GLY A 110 18.09 5.23 20.94
N ASN A 111 17.48 4.23 21.59
CA ASN A 111 18.16 2.98 21.92
C ASN A 111 17.44 1.80 21.26
N PRO A 112 18.15 0.93 20.53
CA PRO A 112 17.57 -0.30 20.00
C PRO A 112 17.19 -1.23 21.16
N PRO A 113 15.94 -1.74 21.20
CA PRO A 113 15.56 -2.72 22.20
C PRO A 113 16.38 -4.01 22.00
N GLN A 114 16.78 -4.65 23.09
CA GLN A 114 17.35 -6.00 23.01
C GLN A 114 16.21 -6.98 22.76
N VAL A 115 16.18 -7.60 21.59
CA VAL A 115 15.11 -8.52 21.20
C VAL A 115 15.60 -9.97 21.24
N PRO A 116 14.89 -10.88 21.94
CA PRO A 116 15.21 -12.31 21.93
C PRO A 116 15.18 -12.90 20.51
N GLN A 117 16.09 -13.83 20.21
CA GLN A 117 16.13 -14.51 18.90
C GLN A 117 14.84 -15.25 18.57
N GLU A 118 14.10 -15.73 19.57
CA GLU A 118 12.81 -16.41 19.38
C GLU A 118 11.77 -15.48 18.74
N ARG A 119 11.70 -14.21 19.15
CA ARG A 119 10.79 -13.22 18.55
C ARG A 119 11.17 -12.88 17.11
N ILE A 120 12.47 -12.81 16.83
CA ILE A 120 12.98 -12.65 15.47
C ILE A 120 12.56 -13.84 14.58
N ALA A 121 12.68 -15.07 15.10
CA ALA A 121 12.26 -16.27 14.38
C ALA A 121 10.74 -16.31 14.15
N GLU A 122 9.94 -15.90 15.13
CA GLU A 122 8.48 -15.81 15.02
C GLU A 122 8.05 -14.80 13.94
N LEU A 123 8.65 -13.60 13.98
CA LEU A 123 8.43 -12.55 12.99
C LEU A 123 8.82 -13.01 11.57
N ASN A 124 10.00 -13.61 11.42
CA ASN A 124 10.45 -14.15 10.12
C ASN A 124 9.50 -15.24 9.60
N ARG A 125 8.97 -16.10 10.48
CA ARG A 125 7.98 -17.12 10.12
C ARG A 125 6.63 -16.53 9.73
N ALA A 126 6.22 -15.41 10.33
CA ALA A 126 4.96 -14.72 10.00
C ALA A 126 5.04 -13.97 8.66
N MET A 127 6.23 -13.47 8.32
CA MET A 127 6.49 -12.84 7.01
C MET A 127 6.87 -13.83 5.92
N SER A 128 7.15 -15.10 6.23
CA SER A 128 7.49 -16.07 5.19
C SER A 128 6.33 -16.28 4.21
N LEU A 129 6.63 -16.33 2.92
CA LEU A 129 5.65 -16.73 1.92
C LEU A 129 5.27 -18.21 2.12
N PRO A 130 3.97 -18.55 2.02
CA PRO A 130 3.53 -19.94 2.08
C PRO A 130 4.12 -20.70 0.90
N PHE A 131 4.85 -21.78 1.19
CA PHE A 131 5.40 -22.64 0.17
C PHE A 131 4.33 -23.59 -0.37
N SER A 132 4.01 -23.49 -1.67
CA SER A 132 3.17 -24.47 -2.35
C SER A 132 4.01 -25.57 -2.98
N SER A 133 3.76 -26.81 -2.58
CA SER A 133 4.32 -28.03 -3.18
C SER A 133 3.61 -28.44 -4.47
N GLU A 134 2.55 -27.73 -4.87
CA GLU A 134 1.81 -28.05 -6.08
C GLU A 134 2.70 -27.87 -7.33
N GLY A 135 2.79 -28.92 -8.14
CA GLY A 135 3.63 -28.93 -9.34
C GLY A 135 5.15 -28.90 -9.07
N VAL A 136 5.58 -28.96 -7.81
CA VAL A 136 7.00 -29.01 -7.43
C VAL A 136 7.47 -30.47 -7.45
N GLU A 137 8.48 -30.75 -8.26
CA GLU A 137 9.07 -32.10 -8.33
C GLU A 137 10.23 -32.27 -7.35
N ALA A 138 11.03 -31.22 -7.14
CA ALA A 138 12.13 -31.23 -6.20
C ALA A 138 12.21 -29.90 -5.44
N SER A 139 12.42 -29.96 -4.13
CA SER A 139 12.66 -28.78 -3.30
C SER A 139 13.54 -29.15 -2.12
N GLY A 140 14.31 -28.19 -1.62
CA GLY A 140 15.17 -28.41 -0.47
C GLY A 140 15.82 -27.12 0.01
N ASN A 141 16.58 -27.25 1.09
CA ASN A 141 17.42 -26.16 1.59
C ASN A 141 18.74 -26.14 0.80
N LEU A 142 19.37 -24.98 0.75
CA LEU A 142 20.69 -24.75 0.18
C LEU A 142 21.66 -24.29 1.27
N ARG A 143 22.84 -24.90 1.31
CA ARG A 143 23.98 -24.47 2.15
C ARG A 143 25.27 -24.53 1.35
N GLY A 144 25.98 -23.41 1.28
CA GLY A 144 27.29 -23.35 0.62
C GLY A 144 27.25 -23.77 -0.85
N THR A 145 28.05 -24.76 -1.21
CA THR A 145 28.22 -25.24 -2.59
C THR A 145 27.12 -26.19 -3.09
N GLU A 146 26.11 -26.49 -2.27
CA GLU A 146 24.96 -27.33 -2.63
C GLU A 146 24.20 -26.81 -3.85
N PHE A 147 24.20 -25.49 -4.09
CA PHE A 147 23.56 -24.89 -5.26
C PHE A 147 24.06 -25.50 -6.59
N ILE A 148 25.38 -25.63 -6.76
CA ILE A 148 25.96 -26.21 -7.98
C ILE A 148 25.60 -27.70 -8.09
N GLN A 149 25.52 -28.42 -6.98
CA GLN A 149 25.14 -29.84 -6.97
C GLN A 149 23.68 -30.03 -7.41
N VAL A 150 22.77 -29.15 -6.97
CA VAL A 150 21.38 -29.14 -7.41
C VAL A 150 21.29 -28.91 -8.91
N ILE A 151 22.02 -27.92 -9.43
CA ILE A 151 22.07 -27.65 -10.87
C ILE A 151 22.57 -28.86 -11.66
N ARG A 152 23.70 -29.45 -11.27
CA ARG A 152 24.25 -30.65 -11.93
C ARG A 152 23.25 -31.80 -11.92
N THR A 153 22.58 -32.05 -10.80
CA THR A 153 21.58 -33.12 -10.69
C THR A 153 20.41 -32.90 -11.66
N ILE A 154 19.93 -31.66 -11.80
CA ILE A 154 18.84 -31.32 -12.72
C ILE A 154 19.30 -31.46 -14.19
N VAL A 155 20.51 -30.99 -14.51
CA VAL A 155 21.11 -31.09 -15.84
C VAL A 155 21.34 -32.55 -16.25
N GLU A 156 21.97 -33.35 -15.38
CA GLU A 156 22.27 -34.77 -15.61
C GLU A 156 21.00 -35.61 -15.77
N SER A 157 19.93 -35.24 -15.06
CA SER A 157 18.62 -35.89 -15.19
C SER A 157 17.84 -35.45 -16.44
N GLN A 158 18.38 -34.54 -17.26
CA GLN A 158 17.76 -33.99 -18.47
C GLN A 158 16.34 -33.47 -18.25
N ARG A 159 16.07 -32.93 -17.05
CA ARG A 159 14.76 -32.40 -16.69
C ARG A 159 14.60 -30.97 -17.19
N GLU A 160 13.40 -30.65 -17.65
CA GLU A 160 13.06 -29.33 -18.17
C GLU A 160 12.03 -28.64 -17.27
N GLY A 161 12.26 -27.37 -16.95
CA GLY A 161 11.39 -26.61 -16.07
C GLY A 161 12.07 -25.39 -15.45
N LEU A 162 11.40 -24.80 -14.47
CA LEU A 162 11.88 -23.63 -13.76
C LEU A 162 12.45 -24.01 -12.41
N LEU A 163 13.70 -23.66 -12.16
CA LEU A 163 14.30 -23.66 -10.83
C LEU A 163 14.16 -22.26 -10.22
N THR A 164 13.50 -22.17 -9.08
CA THR A 164 13.34 -20.94 -8.30
C THR A 164 14.15 -21.03 -7.02
N LEU A 165 14.92 -19.99 -6.72
CA LEU A 165 15.70 -19.86 -5.50
C LEU A 165 14.98 -18.94 -4.51
N TYR A 166 15.05 -19.26 -3.22
CA TYR A 166 14.31 -18.57 -2.16
C TYR A 166 15.23 -18.08 -1.03
N ASP A 167 14.90 -16.94 -0.44
CA ASP A 167 15.57 -16.43 0.77
C ASP A 167 15.07 -17.09 2.07
N THR A 168 15.51 -16.56 3.22
CA THR A 168 15.10 -17.03 4.56
C THR A 168 13.59 -16.89 4.87
N ARG A 169 12.86 -16.08 4.09
CA ARG A 169 11.42 -15.86 4.20
C ARG A 169 10.65 -16.51 3.05
N ASN A 170 11.26 -17.44 2.32
CA ASN A 170 10.66 -18.04 1.13
C ASN A 170 10.26 -17.00 0.06
N ILE A 171 10.89 -15.82 0.02
CA ILE A 171 10.71 -14.86 -1.07
C ILE A 171 11.58 -15.30 -2.24
N PRO A 172 11.03 -15.45 -3.46
CA PRO A 172 11.82 -15.75 -4.64
C PRO A 172 12.90 -14.68 -4.86
N VAL A 173 14.16 -15.10 -5.02
CA VAL A 173 15.30 -14.20 -5.26
C VAL A 173 15.91 -14.35 -6.64
N ALA A 174 15.74 -15.52 -7.27
CA ALA A 174 16.28 -15.80 -8.59
C ALA A 174 15.51 -16.92 -9.29
N HIS A 175 15.56 -16.89 -10.62
CA HIS A 175 14.92 -17.89 -11.49
C HIS A 175 15.92 -18.41 -12.53
N LEU A 176 15.91 -19.71 -12.76
CA LEU A 176 16.71 -20.37 -13.78
C LEU A 176 15.80 -21.26 -14.65
N LEU A 177 15.84 -21.04 -15.96
CA LEU A 177 15.17 -21.90 -16.93
C LEU A 177 16.10 -23.05 -17.29
N MET A 178 15.66 -24.26 -17.00
CA MET A 178 16.34 -25.50 -17.37
C MET A 178 15.63 -26.09 -18.59
N ALA A 179 16.33 -26.25 -19.71
CA ALA A 179 15.80 -26.92 -20.90
C ALA A 179 16.94 -27.45 -21.77
N ASN A 180 16.66 -28.40 -22.67
CA ASN A 180 17.64 -28.97 -23.61
C ASN A 180 18.90 -29.53 -22.93
N GLY A 181 18.77 -30.06 -21.70
CA GLY A 181 19.93 -30.55 -20.93
C GLY A 181 20.90 -29.45 -20.50
N GLY A 182 20.45 -28.21 -20.36
CA GLY A 182 21.27 -27.11 -19.89
C GLY A 182 20.50 -25.98 -19.20
N ILE A 183 21.23 -24.91 -18.88
CA ILE A 183 20.69 -23.68 -18.32
C ILE A 183 20.45 -22.72 -19.49
N MET A 184 19.21 -22.32 -19.73
CA MET A 184 18.85 -21.46 -20.85
C MET A 184 18.84 -19.99 -20.47
N LYS A 185 18.26 -19.65 -19.32
CA LYS A 185 18.13 -18.27 -18.83
C LYS A 185 18.31 -18.22 -17.33
N VAL A 186 18.89 -17.14 -16.83
CA VAL A 186 19.10 -16.89 -15.40
C VAL A 186 18.74 -15.45 -15.11
N PHE A 187 17.88 -15.24 -14.13
CA PHE A 187 17.53 -13.91 -13.63
C PHE A 187 17.84 -13.80 -12.14
N PHE A 188 18.54 -12.73 -11.76
CA PHE A 188 18.86 -12.40 -10.37
C PHE A 188 18.85 -10.89 -10.16
N LYS A 189 17.81 -10.38 -9.47
CA LYS A 189 17.56 -8.97 -9.09
C LYS A 189 17.44 -7.95 -10.23
N GLN A 190 18.44 -7.87 -11.10
CA GLN A 190 18.58 -6.85 -12.14
C GLN A 190 18.85 -7.51 -13.50
N VAL A 191 18.65 -6.75 -14.56
CA VAL A 191 18.96 -7.18 -15.93
C VAL A 191 20.48 -7.19 -16.10
N MET A 192 21.07 -8.35 -15.86
CA MET A 192 22.43 -8.68 -16.27
C MET A 192 22.37 -9.82 -17.28
N SER A 193 23.48 -10.10 -17.98
CA SER A 193 23.51 -11.30 -18.83
C SER A 193 23.28 -12.55 -17.97
N SER A 194 22.59 -13.56 -18.51
CA SER A 194 22.28 -14.78 -17.75
C SER A 194 23.55 -15.47 -17.20
N GLU A 195 24.66 -15.40 -17.92
CA GLU A 195 25.94 -15.98 -17.49
C GLU A 195 26.53 -15.21 -16.30
N MET A 196 26.50 -13.88 -16.33
CA MET A 196 26.93 -13.04 -15.21
C MET A 196 26.02 -13.21 -14.00
N ALA A 197 24.70 -13.33 -14.21
CA ALA A 197 23.74 -13.65 -13.15
C ALA A 197 24.08 -14.97 -12.48
N PHE A 198 24.42 -15.98 -13.26
CA PHE A 198 24.82 -17.27 -12.74
C PHE A 198 26.11 -17.18 -11.90
N CYS A 199 27.15 -16.51 -12.42
CA CYS A 199 28.40 -16.29 -11.68
C CYS A 199 28.17 -15.54 -10.35
N GLU A 200 27.34 -14.50 -10.37
CA GLU A 200 27.02 -13.70 -9.20
C GLU A 200 26.25 -14.50 -8.14
N LEU A 201 25.32 -15.38 -8.56
CA LEU A 201 24.59 -16.28 -7.65
C LEU A 201 25.53 -17.26 -6.94
N VAL A 202 26.50 -17.81 -7.66
CA VAL A 202 27.49 -18.76 -7.11
C VAL A 202 28.40 -18.09 -6.08
N TYR A 203 28.76 -16.83 -6.31
CA TYR A 203 29.57 -16.03 -5.39
C TYR A 203 28.77 -15.56 -4.17
N ARG A 204 27.64 -14.86 -4.36
CA ARG A 204 26.88 -14.23 -3.26
C ARG A 204 26.08 -15.22 -2.42
N GLN A 205 25.66 -16.35 -3.01
CA GLN A 205 24.84 -17.38 -2.37
C GLN A 205 23.65 -16.80 -1.56
N PRO A 206 22.79 -15.97 -2.18
CA PRO A 206 21.72 -15.26 -1.47
C PRO A 206 20.55 -16.18 -1.06
N ALA A 207 20.51 -17.41 -1.58
CA ALA A 207 19.40 -18.34 -1.43
C ALA A 207 19.64 -19.33 -0.28
N VAL A 208 18.57 -19.62 0.47
CA VAL A 208 18.54 -20.63 1.55
C VAL A 208 17.71 -21.85 1.17
N GLY A 209 16.87 -21.75 0.13
CA GLY A 209 16.10 -22.87 -0.40
C GLY A 209 15.90 -22.81 -1.90
N PHE A 210 15.42 -23.91 -2.48
CA PHE A 210 15.09 -24.02 -3.90
C PHE A 210 13.82 -24.83 -4.13
N ALA A 211 13.17 -24.59 -5.26
CA ALA A 211 12.14 -25.47 -5.81
C ALA A 211 12.23 -25.55 -7.32
N PHE A 212 12.11 -26.77 -7.85
CA PHE A 212 12.08 -27.08 -9.27
C PHE A 212 10.67 -27.49 -9.68
N ARG A 213 10.12 -26.81 -10.68
CA ARG A 213 8.79 -27.05 -11.24
C ARG A 213 8.90 -27.41 -12.73
N PRO A 214 8.62 -28.67 -13.11
CA PRO A 214 8.67 -29.11 -14.50
C PRO A 214 7.68 -28.36 -15.39
N GLY A 215 8.07 -28.02 -16.61
CA GLY A 215 7.19 -27.41 -17.62
C GLY A 215 6.62 -26.03 -17.26
N MET A 216 7.03 -25.43 -16.15
CA MET A 216 6.68 -24.05 -15.79
C MET A 216 7.60 -23.08 -16.50
N ASN A 217 7.06 -21.98 -17.00
CA ASN A 217 7.81 -20.88 -17.60
C ASN A 217 7.25 -19.55 -17.08
N ILE A 218 8.12 -18.57 -16.91
CA ILE A 218 7.76 -17.20 -16.52
C ILE A 218 7.94 -16.25 -17.69
N GLU A 219 7.43 -15.03 -17.56
CA GLU A 219 7.74 -13.97 -18.50
C GLU A 219 9.18 -13.48 -18.24
N TRP A 220 10.07 -13.65 -19.22
CA TRP A 220 11.50 -13.37 -19.06
C TRP A 220 11.92 -11.96 -19.49
N GLY A 221 11.01 -11.17 -20.09
CA GLY A 221 11.33 -9.85 -20.62
C GLY A 221 12.56 -9.86 -21.54
N GLU A 222 13.51 -8.95 -21.27
CA GLU A 222 14.74 -8.77 -22.05
C GLU A 222 15.93 -9.62 -21.56
N VAL A 223 15.71 -10.63 -20.70
CA VAL A 223 16.80 -11.47 -20.18
C VAL A 223 17.43 -12.30 -21.31
N PRO A 224 18.74 -12.19 -21.59
CA PRO A 224 19.39 -12.88 -22.70
C PRO A 224 19.59 -14.37 -22.43
N ASP A 225 19.73 -15.18 -23.47
CA ASP A 225 20.02 -16.62 -23.34
C ASP A 225 21.49 -16.90 -22.98
N VAL A 226 21.71 -17.92 -22.16
CA VAL A 226 23.03 -18.49 -21.88
C VAL A 226 23.56 -19.16 -23.16
N GLN A 227 24.80 -18.84 -23.54
CA GLN A 227 25.47 -19.44 -24.70
C GLN A 227 26.49 -20.51 -24.27
N THR A 228 27.00 -20.39 -23.05
CA THR A 228 28.03 -21.28 -22.51
C THR A 228 27.45 -22.63 -22.06
N PRO A 229 28.09 -23.77 -22.39
CA PRO A 229 27.67 -25.08 -21.90
C PRO A 229 27.63 -25.14 -20.36
N PRO A 230 26.70 -25.91 -19.75
CA PRO A 230 26.49 -25.92 -18.30
C PRO A 230 27.74 -26.23 -17.46
N ASP A 231 28.55 -27.20 -17.87
CA ASP A 231 29.77 -27.59 -17.15
C ASP A 231 30.83 -26.49 -17.19
N ALA A 232 31.00 -25.85 -18.36
CA ALA A 232 31.93 -24.74 -18.54
C ALA A 232 31.48 -23.52 -17.74
N LEU A 233 30.17 -23.22 -17.74
CA LEU A 233 29.59 -22.14 -16.96
C LEU A 233 29.75 -22.37 -15.45
N ALA A 234 29.49 -23.59 -14.97
CA ALA A 234 29.69 -23.95 -13.58
C ALA A 234 31.16 -23.87 -13.14
N TYR A 235 32.08 -24.35 -13.98
CA TYR A 235 33.51 -24.26 -13.72
C TYR A 235 33.98 -22.80 -13.63
N GLU A 236 33.60 -21.97 -14.60
CA GLU A 236 33.99 -20.56 -14.64
C GLU A 236 33.40 -19.78 -13.45
N ALA A 237 32.14 -20.03 -13.09
CA ALA A 237 31.52 -19.42 -11.92
C ALA A 237 32.25 -19.77 -10.61
N MET A 238 32.67 -21.04 -10.44
CA MET A 238 33.46 -21.46 -9.27
C MET A 238 34.84 -20.81 -9.25
N ARG A 239 35.55 -20.79 -10.39
CA ARG A 239 36.86 -20.12 -10.51
C ARG A 239 36.78 -18.65 -10.13
N ARG A 240 35.79 -17.92 -10.66
CA ARG A 240 35.55 -16.50 -10.32
C ARG A 240 35.27 -16.32 -8.83
N ALA A 241 34.39 -17.15 -8.25
CA ALA A 241 34.06 -17.08 -6.83
C ALA A 241 35.29 -17.29 -5.91
N GLU A 242 36.23 -18.14 -6.31
CA GLU A 242 37.50 -18.36 -5.59
C GLU A 242 38.48 -17.19 -5.73
N GLU A 243 38.48 -16.48 -6.86
CA GLU A 243 39.39 -15.36 -7.12
C GLU A 243 38.91 -14.02 -6.53
N ILE A 244 37.60 -13.80 -6.42
CA ILE A 244 37.01 -12.54 -5.93
C ILE A 244 37.60 -12.09 -4.58
N PRO A 245 37.76 -12.95 -3.54
CA PRO A 245 38.37 -12.54 -2.27
C PRO A 245 39.77 -11.95 -2.43
N ASN A 246 40.60 -12.53 -3.31
CA ASN A 246 41.95 -12.05 -3.58
C ASN A 246 41.93 -10.70 -4.31
N LEU A 247 40.99 -10.51 -5.25
CA LEU A 247 40.79 -9.24 -5.95
C LEU A 247 40.35 -8.13 -4.98
N PHE A 248 39.41 -8.41 -4.08
CA PHE A 248 39.05 -7.46 -3.03
C PHE A 248 40.26 -7.09 -2.18
N GLN A 249 41.07 -8.07 -1.75
CA GLN A 249 42.27 -7.79 -0.96
C GLN A 249 43.26 -6.89 -1.71
N GLN A 250 43.47 -7.10 -3.00
CA GLN A 250 44.34 -6.26 -3.84
C GLN A 250 43.81 -4.82 -3.98
N LEU A 251 42.49 -4.64 -3.93
CA LEU A 251 41.82 -3.36 -4.11
C LEU A 251 41.42 -2.67 -2.80
N GLY A 252 41.99 -3.10 -1.66
CA GLY A 252 41.78 -2.48 -0.35
C GLY A 252 40.55 -2.97 0.42
N GLY A 253 39.85 -3.98 -0.08
CA GLY A 253 38.69 -4.62 0.56
C GLY A 253 37.34 -4.24 -0.06
N PRO A 254 36.25 -4.93 0.34
CA PRO A 254 34.92 -4.79 -0.27
C PRO A 254 34.27 -3.42 -0.07
N ASP A 255 34.59 -2.73 1.04
CA ASP A 255 34.06 -1.40 1.34
C ASP A 255 34.91 -0.26 0.76
N SER A 256 35.96 -0.59 0.00
CA SER A 256 36.78 0.40 -0.68
C SER A 256 35.99 1.15 -1.75
N ARG A 257 36.37 2.41 -1.95
CA ARG A 257 35.73 3.33 -2.90
C ARG A 257 36.77 3.94 -3.81
N TYR A 258 36.39 4.18 -5.04
CA TYR A 258 37.27 4.70 -6.08
C TYR A 258 36.65 5.93 -6.71
N GLN A 259 37.50 6.88 -7.08
CA GLN A 259 37.13 8.07 -7.81
C GLN A 259 38.02 8.26 -9.04
N GLN A 260 37.47 8.96 -10.02
CA GLN A 260 38.20 9.41 -11.20
C GLN A 260 39.33 10.37 -10.80
N VAL A 261 40.52 10.16 -11.36
CA VAL A 261 41.69 11.04 -11.19
C VAL A 261 41.84 11.97 -12.40
N VAL A 262 41.53 11.45 -13.58
CA VAL A 262 41.49 12.20 -14.84
C VAL A 262 40.05 12.64 -15.13
N GLN A 263 39.88 13.74 -15.86
CA GLN A 263 38.54 14.25 -16.19
C GLN A 263 37.82 13.36 -17.21
N ASN A 264 38.55 12.88 -18.22
CA ASN A 264 38.02 12.04 -19.28
C ASN A 264 38.97 10.86 -19.50
N PHE A 265 38.42 9.69 -19.78
CA PHE A 265 39.15 8.50 -20.17
C PHE A 265 38.49 7.92 -21.42
N ASN A 266 39.26 7.69 -22.48
CA ASN A 266 38.74 7.11 -23.71
C ASN A 266 38.56 5.59 -23.51
N PRO A 267 37.36 5.02 -23.66
CA PRO A 267 37.15 3.58 -23.51
C PRO A 267 38.08 2.74 -24.39
N GLY A 268 38.39 3.21 -25.61
CA GLY A 268 39.28 2.49 -26.54
C GLY A 268 40.72 2.30 -26.05
N ASP A 269 41.14 3.03 -25.01
CA ASP A 269 42.45 2.83 -24.41
C ASP A 269 42.47 1.63 -23.45
N ALA A 270 41.31 1.17 -22.97
CA ALA A 270 41.16 -0.02 -22.14
C ALA A 270 41.31 -1.33 -22.92
N SER A 271 41.51 -2.44 -22.23
CA SER A 271 41.52 -3.77 -22.85
C SER A 271 40.16 -4.10 -23.49
N GLU A 272 40.17 -4.86 -24.59
CA GLU A 272 38.96 -5.24 -25.35
C GLU A 272 37.89 -5.90 -24.46
N GLU A 273 38.31 -6.61 -23.40
CA GLU A 273 37.44 -7.33 -22.47
C GLU A 273 36.57 -6.39 -21.60
N ILE A 274 37.07 -5.19 -21.28
CA ILE A 274 36.36 -4.24 -20.40
C ILE A 274 35.86 -2.99 -21.14
N GLN A 275 36.27 -2.76 -22.38
CA GLN A 275 35.92 -1.57 -23.17
C GLN A 275 34.43 -1.22 -23.12
N TRP A 276 33.56 -2.22 -23.27
CA TRP A 276 32.11 -2.04 -23.29
C TRP A 276 31.52 -1.59 -21.94
N MET A 277 32.22 -1.83 -20.82
CA MET A 277 31.74 -1.45 -19.49
C MET A 277 32.46 -0.22 -18.90
N VAL A 278 33.50 0.29 -19.56
CA VAL A 278 34.26 1.44 -19.05
C VAL A 278 33.36 2.65 -18.86
N GLU A 279 32.49 2.97 -19.81
CA GLU A 279 31.59 4.12 -19.72
C GLU A 279 30.63 4.04 -18.53
N PRO A 280 29.81 2.98 -18.34
CA PRO A 280 28.93 2.88 -17.17
C PRO A 280 29.71 2.74 -15.85
N LEU A 281 30.91 2.14 -15.87
CA LEU A 281 31.81 2.10 -14.72
C LEU A 281 32.33 3.50 -14.37
N TRP A 282 32.69 4.31 -15.38
CA TRP A 282 33.20 5.66 -15.23
C TRP A 282 32.20 6.54 -14.50
N ASP A 283 30.93 6.55 -14.93
CA ASP A 283 29.85 7.32 -14.30
C ASP A 283 29.57 6.89 -12.85
N SER A 284 29.91 5.65 -12.52
CA SER A 284 29.75 5.08 -11.18
C SER A 284 30.95 5.37 -10.24
N LEU A 285 32.06 5.91 -10.75
CA LEU A 285 33.27 6.22 -9.99
C LEU A 285 33.21 7.60 -9.32
N ASP A 286 32.13 7.82 -8.58
CA ASP A 286 31.82 9.07 -7.88
C ASP A 286 32.39 9.14 -6.45
N GLY A 287 33.01 8.05 -5.99
CA GLY A 287 33.58 7.94 -4.65
C GLY A 287 32.59 7.64 -3.52
N TYR A 288 31.29 7.48 -3.81
CA TYR A 288 30.28 7.11 -2.82
C TYR A 288 30.05 5.59 -2.79
N ILE A 289 29.97 4.96 -3.96
CA ILE A 289 29.69 3.54 -4.10
C ILE A 289 30.87 2.68 -3.65
N SER A 290 30.59 1.61 -2.92
CA SER A 290 31.58 0.63 -2.50
C SER A 290 31.80 -0.42 -3.59
N LEU A 291 32.99 -1.04 -3.62
CA LEU A 291 33.29 -2.09 -4.61
C LEU A 291 32.31 -3.27 -4.57
N LYS A 292 31.81 -3.65 -3.39
CA LYS A 292 30.82 -4.75 -3.26
C LYS A 292 29.44 -4.40 -3.84
N ASP A 293 29.10 -3.11 -3.90
CA ASP A 293 27.78 -2.62 -4.33
C ASP A 293 27.80 -2.11 -5.77
N MET A 294 28.98 -1.80 -6.32
CA MET A 294 29.20 -1.38 -7.71
C MET A 294 28.61 -2.32 -8.78
N PRO A 295 28.66 -3.66 -8.63
CA PRO A 295 27.98 -4.61 -9.54
C PRO A 295 26.48 -4.34 -9.70
N VAL A 296 25.82 -3.90 -8.62
CA VAL A 296 24.38 -3.59 -8.61
C VAL A 296 24.10 -2.35 -9.47
N ARG A 297 24.98 -1.36 -9.46
CA ARG A 297 24.80 -0.16 -10.27
C ARG A 297 24.99 -0.43 -11.76
N ILE A 298 26.01 -1.20 -12.10
CA ILE A 298 26.47 -1.34 -13.50
C ILE A 298 25.68 -2.44 -14.23
N GLY A 299 25.06 -3.37 -13.51
CA GLY A 299 24.36 -4.50 -14.15
C GLY A 299 25.30 -5.64 -14.56
N VAL A 300 26.42 -5.82 -13.87
CA VAL A 300 27.50 -6.78 -14.21
C VAL A 300 27.91 -7.56 -12.96
N ASP A 301 28.53 -8.74 -13.12
CA ASP A 301 28.99 -9.56 -12.00
C ASP A 301 30.19 -8.94 -11.26
N THR A 302 30.33 -9.31 -9.98
CA THR A 302 31.35 -8.78 -9.08
C THR A 302 32.78 -8.97 -9.61
N TYR A 303 33.06 -10.14 -10.20
CA TYR A 303 34.42 -10.43 -10.70
C TYR A 303 34.83 -9.47 -11.81
N THR A 304 33.99 -9.31 -12.83
CA THR A 304 34.28 -8.47 -13.99
C THR A 304 34.49 -7.00 -13.57
N VAL A 305 33.67 -6.49 -12.65
CA VAL A 305 33.84 -5.14 -12.08
C VAL A 305 35.20 -4.99 -11.39
N LEU A 306 35.61 -5.95 -10.56
CA LEU A 306 36.88 -5.88 -9.84
C LEU A 306 38.08 -5.93 -10.79
N VAL A 307 38.02 -6.76 -11.83
CA VAL A 307 39.07 -6.81 -12.87
C VAL A 307 39.18 -5.48 -13.60
N ALA A 308 38.04 -4.90 -14.01
CA ALA A 308 38.00 -3.60 -14.67
C ALA A 308 38.57 -2.48 -13.80
N ILE A 309 38.16 -2.41 -12.52
CA ILE A 309 38.73 -1.44 -11.57
C ILE A 309 40.23 -1.63 -11.40
N ARG A 310 40.71 -2.87 -11.26
CA ARG A 310 42.15 -3.14 -11.15
C ARG A 310 42.92 -2.63 -12.36
N GLU A 311 42.39 -2.81 -13.56
CA GLU A 311 43.00 -2.27 -14.77
C GLU A 311 43.05 -0.74 -14.75
N LEU A 312 41.95 -0.07 -14.42
CA LEU A 312 41.88 1.38 -14.35
C LEU A 312 42.83 1.95 -13.29
N VAL A 313 42.98 1.26 -12.15
CA VAL A 313 43.94 1.63 -11.09
C VAL A 313 45.37 1.47 -11.58
N ASN A 314 45.70 0.36 -12.24
CA ASN A 314 47.04 0.11 -12.77
C ASN A 314 47.45 1.13 -13.85
N ARG A 315 46.46 1.66 -14.59
CA ARG A 315 46.65 2.76 -15.56
C ARG A 315 46.72 4.14 -14.92
N GLY A 316 46.45 4.27 -13.62
CA GLY A 316 46.49 5.53 -12.88
C GLY A 316 45.34 6.49 -13.21
N VAL A 317 44.26 6.01 -13.83
CA VAL A 317 43.11 6.85 -14.21
C VAL A 317 42.05 6.95 -13.12
N VAL A 318 42.06 6.00 -12.18
CA VAL A 318 41.23 6.01 -10.96
C VAL A 318 42.09 5.77 -9.73
N SER A 319 41.65 6.29 -8.58
CA SER A 319 42.36 6.12 -7.31
C SER A 319 41.41 5.75 -6.20
N GLN A 320 41.91 4.97 -5.24
CA GLN A 320 41.19 4.64 -4.03
C GLN A 320 41.06 5.87 -3.12
N ILE A 321 39.89 6.07 -2.54
CA ILE A 321 39.65 7.09 -1.52
C ILE A 321 39.99 6.52 -0.15
N ASN A 322 40.97 7.11 0.53
CA ASN A 322 41.41 6.68 1.87
C ASN A 322 40.49 7.18 3.01
N LYS A 323 39.21 7.44 2.74
CA LYS A 323 38.23 7.84 3.75
C LYS A 323 37.39 6.63 4.13
N VAL A 324 37.17 6.45 5.44
CA VAL A 324 36.34 5.37 5.99
C VAL A 324 34.89 5.48 5.48
N SER A 325 34.38 6.72 5.38
CA SER A 325 33.04 7.04 4.91
C SER A 325 33.09 8.14 3.83
N PRO A 326 32.24 8.07 2.79
CA PRO A 326 32.10 9.14 1.80
C PRO A 326 31.23 10.29 2.35
N PHE A 327 30.60 10.07 3.50
CA PHE A 327 29.68 11.01 4.13
C PHE A 327 30.39 11.89 5.17
N PRO A 328 29.84 13.07 5.48
CA PRO A 328 30.39 13.94 6.51
C PRO A 328 30.43 13.34 7.93
N CYS A 329 29.55 12.37 8.22
CA CYS A 329 29.43 11.69 9.52
C CYS A 329 29.32 12.70 10.68
N THR A 330 28.38 13.65 10.59
CA THR A 330 28.26 14.77 11.52
C THR A 330 27.94 14.37 12.97
N GLY A 331 27.47 13.14 13.19
CA GLY A 331 27.01 12.67 14.49
C GLY A 331 25.72 13.33 14.97
N GLN A 332 25.05 14.13 14.12
CA GLN A 332 23.80 14.81 14.43
C GLN A 332 22.82 14.73 13.25
N MET A 333 21.59 14.33 13.54
CA MET A 333 20.49 14.34 12.57
C MET A 333 20.21 15.78 12.11
N GLY A 334 19.80 15.92 10.84
CA GLY A 334 19.44 17.21 10.25
C GLY A 334 18.20 17.85 10.89
N ALA A 335 17.93 19.09 10.51
CA ALA A 335 16.71 19.77 10.90
C ALA A 335 15.49 19.07 10.28
N PRO A 336 14.36 18.96 11.00
CA PRO A 336 13.13 18.43 10.45
C PRO A 336 12.66 19.24 9.24
N LEU A 337 12.20 18.55 8.20
CA LEU A 337 11.69 19.15 6.97
C LEU A 337 10.27 19.67 7.20
N VAL A 338 10.03 20.91 6.77
CA VAL A 338 8.71 21.55 6.85
C VAL A 338 7.86 21.05 5.69
N SER A 339 6.74 20.41 6.02
CA SER A 339 5.75 19.96 5.04
C SER A 339 4.84 21.13 4.67
N HIS A 340 4.71 21.40 3.37
CA HIS A 340 3.84 22.45 2.85
C HIS A 340 2.56 21.84 2.27
N THR A 341 1.41 22.29 2.75
CA THR A 341 0.08 21.82 2.31
C THR A 341 -0.72 22.92 1.61
N ASP A 342 -0.16 24.13 1.55
CA ASP A 342 -0.74 25.36 1.05
C ASP A 342 -0.43 25.63 -0.43
N PHE A 343 0.31 24.73 -1.10
CA PHE A 343 0.62 24.87 -2.52
C PHE A 343 -0.55 24.45 -3.40
N GLU A 344 -0.91 25.34 -4.32
CA GLU A 344 -1.69 24.97 -5.50
C GLU A 344 -0.73 24.37 -6.53
N VAL A 345 -1.06 23.19 -7.05
CA VAL A 345 -0.32 22.50 -8.10
C VAL A 345 -1.22 22.35 -9.33
N HIS A 346 -0.76 22.88 -10.45
CA HIS A 346 -1.45 22.81 -11.74
C HIS A 346 -0.78 21.80 -12.65
N PRO A 347 -1.52 21.07 -13.49
CA PRO A 347 -0.93 20.16 -14.47
C PRO A 347 0.21 20.84 -15.23
N TRP A 348 1.33 20.14 -15.33
CA TRP A 348 2.59 20.59 -15.92
C TRP A 348 3.42 21.58 -15.10
N ASP A 349 3.07 21.84 -13.84
CA ASP A 349 3.96 22.54 -12.91
C ASP A 349 5.27 21.75 -12.74
N GLY A 350 6.41 22.48 -12.74
CA GLY A 350 7.72 21.90 -12.52
C GLY A 350 7.86 21.35 -11.09
N LEU A 351 8.26 20.09 -10.99
CA LEU A 351 8.52 19.39 -9.75
C LEU A 351 9.97 18.89 -9.71
N GLN A 352 10.49 18.77 -8.50
CA GLN A 352 11.79 18.19 -8.23
C GLN A 352 11.65 17.03 -7.26
N ALA A 353 12.41 15.96 -7.46
CA ALA A 353 12.56 14.89 -6.49
C ALA A 353 13.93 14.96 -5.86
N PHE A 354 13.97 14.79 -4.54
CA PHE A 354 15.22 14.66 -3.81
C PHE A 354 15.25 13.35 -3.02
N TYR A 355 16.33 12.60 -3.16
CA TYR A 355 16.51 11.32 -2.50
C TYR A 355 17.98 10.96 -2.28
N LEU A 356 18.20 9.97 -1.42
CA LEU A 356 19.50 9.31 -1.28
C LEU A 356 19.51 8.07 -2.15
N ASP A 357 20.50 7.97 -3.03
CA ASP A 357 20.64 6.85 -3.94
C ASP A 357 20.66 5.50 -3.20
N PRO A 358 19.86 4.50 -3.62
CA PRO A 358 19.71 3.25 -2.89
C PRO A 358 20.98 2.39 -2.90
N VAL A 359 21.94 2.63 -3.78
CA VAL A 359 23.18 1.83 -3.81
C VAL A 359 24.31 2.58 -3.08
N SER A 360 24.58 3.82 -3.49
CA SER A 360 25.71 4.62 -3.02
C SER A 360 25.41 5.49 -1.80
N GLY A 361 24.14 5.82 -1.56
CA GLY A 361 23.72 6.82 -0.58
C GLY A 361 23.99 8.27 -1.00
N ARG A 362 24.42 8.51 -2.25
CA ARG A 362 24.66 9.85 -2.79
C ARG A 362 23.35 10.65 -2.88
N PRO A 363 23.33 11.92 -2.44
CA PRO A 363 22.19 12.80 -2.64
C PRO A 363 21.97 13.04 -4.14
N THR A 364 20.72 12.91 -4.58
CA THR A 364 20.36 12.98 -6.00
C THR A 364 19.12 13.85 -6.19
N TRP A 365 19.18 14.70 -7.21
CA TRP A 365 18.08 15.53 -7.69
C TRP A 365 17.61 15.03 -9.04
N LEU A 366 16.30 14.91 -9.22
CA LEU A 366 15.67 14.68 -10.51
C LEU A 366 14.56 15.70 -10.72
N GLU A 367 14.29 16.04 -11.98
CA GLU A 367 13.26 16.99 -12.35
C GLU A 367 12.20 16.32 -13.20
N GLY A 368 10.99 16.89 -13.17
CA GLY A 368 9.87 16.43 -13.95
C GLY A 368 8.68 17.34 -13.68
N ASN A 369 7.48 16.87 -14.01
CA ASN A 369 6.29 17.70 -13.92
C ASN A 369 5.20 17.03 -13.09
N PHE A 370 4.37 17.85 -12.47
CA PHE A 370 3.08 17.44 -11.94
C PHE A 370 2.15 17.08 -13.10
N PHE A 371 1.40 16.00 -12.99
CA PHE A 371 0.49 15.57 -14.05
C PHE A 371 -0.98 15.72 -13.68
N GLY A 372 -1.35 15.37 -12.44
CA GLY A 372 -2.73 15.43 -12.00
C GLY A 372 -3.00 14.54 -10.79
N VAL A 373 -4.27 14.18 -10.60
CA VAL A 373 -4.71 13.31 -9.51
C VAL A 373 -4.85 11.87 -10.03
N ALA A 374 -4.33 10.89 -9.28
CA ALA A 374 -4.42 9.48 -9.64
C ALA A 374 -5.87 8.95 -9.58
N ASN A 375 -6.65 9.47 -8.64
CA ASN A 375 -8.06 9.13 -8.45
C ASN A 375 -8.84 10.32 -7.89
N SER A 376 -9.92 10.74 -8.57
CA SER A 376 -10.78 11.83 -8.11
C SER A 376 -11.43 11.56 -6.74
N LEU A 377 -11.66 10.29 -6.39
CA LEU A 377 -12.19 9.88 -5.08
C LEU A 377 -11.18 10.07 -3.94
N GLN A 378 -9.89 10.11 -4.26
CA GLN A 378 -8.82 10.24 -3.28
C GLN A 378 -7.81 11.29 -3.75
N PRO A 379 -8.15 12.59 -3.63
CA PRO A 379 -7.39 13.69 -4.22
C PRO A 379 -5.97 13.85 -3.68
N LYS A 380 -5.61 13.12 -2.62
CA LYS A 380 -4.28 13.12 -2.03
C LYS A 380 -3.30 12.17 -2.74
N ASN A 381 -3.79 11.27 -3.60
CA ASN A 381 -2.96 10.43 -4.47
C ASN A 381 -2.73 11.19 -5.77
N MET A 382 -1.51 11.66 -5.97
CA MET A 382 -1.13 12.59 -7.02
C MET A 382 -0.17 11.93 -8.02
N LEU A 383 -0.10 12.44 -9.24
CA LEU A 383 0.71 11.90 -10.32
C LEU A 383 1.83 12.88 -10.71
N HIS A 384 3.03 12.35 -10.96
CA HIS A 384 4.17 13.08 -11.51
C HIS A 384 4.87 12.29 -12.61
N THR A 385 5.76 12.95 -13.35
CA THR A 385 6.56 12.34 -14.44
C THR A 385 8.03 12.15 -14.11
N ILE A 386 8.45 12.47 -12.88
CA ILE A 386 9.84 12.27 -12.43
C ILE A 386 10.19 10.77 -12.41
N ALA A 387 11.18 10.36 -13.20
CA ALA A 387 11.63 8.98 -13.33
C ALA A 387 12.53 8.53 -12.17
N ILE A 388 11.92 8.30 -11.02
CA ILE A 388 12.61 7.83 -9.80
C ILE A 388 12.73 6.30 -9.86
N PRO A 389 13.88 5.69 -9.46
CA PRO A 389 14.01 4.23 -9.40
C PRO A 389 13.07 3.61 -8.35
N ASP A 390 12.64 2.36 -8.58
CA ASP A 390 11.61 1.70 -7.75
C ASP A 390 12.07 1.44 -6.30
N ASP A 391 13.35 1.31 -6.05
CA ASP A 391 13.95 1.08 -4.74
C ASP A 391 14.03 2.35 -3.86
N VAL A 392 13.39 3.44 -4.31
CA VAL A 392 13.42 4.77 -3.67
C VAL A 392 12.03 5.24 -3.23
N HIS A 393 11.16 4.31 -2.80
CA HIS A 393 9.89 4.64 -2.14
C HIS A 393 10.14 5.53 -0.93
N GLY A 394 9.35 6.60 -0.78
CA GLY A 394 9.53 7.62 0.25
C GLY A 394 10.49 8.75 -0.13
N ALA A 395 10.95 8.81 -1.38
CA ALA A 395 11.66 9.99 -1.91
C ALA A 395 10.82 11.27 -1.75
N LEU A 396 11.49 12.41 -1.56
CA LEU A 396 10.81 13.69 -1.40
C LEU A 396 10.36 14.21 -2.76
N ILE A 397 9.12 14.69 -2.84
CA ILE A 397 8.62 15.47 -3.97
C ILE A 397 8.49 16.93 -3.54
N LEU A 398 9.15 17.80 -4.29
CA LEU A 398 9.36 19.20 -3.98
C LEU A 398 8.81 20.08 -5.11
N LYS A 399 8.24 21.23 -4.74
CA LYS A 399 7.94 22.34 -5.64
C LYS A 399 8.65 23.57 -5.08
N ASP A 400 9.44 24.26 -5.90
CA ASP A 400 10.27 25.40 -5.46
C ASP A 400 11.11 25.09 -4.20
N TYR A 401 11.73 23.90 -4.18
CA TYR A 401 12.49 23.37 -3.03
C TYR A 401 11.70 23.18 -1.72
N LYS A 402 10.37 23.19 -1.77
CA LYS A 402 9.49 22.96 -0.62
C LYS A 402 8.81 21.61 -0.72
N LEU A 403 8.75 20.89 0.40
CA LEU A 403 8.20 19.54 0.47
C LEU A 403 6.68 19.55 0.34
N ILE A 404 6.18 18.97 -0.75
CA ILE A 404 4.75 18.87 -1.07
C ILE A 404 4.23 17.43 -1.08
N GLY A 405 5.11 16.42 -1.18
CA GLY A 405 4.68 15.03 -1.07
C GLY A 405 5.80 14.00 -1.03
N ILE A 406 5.41 12.72 -1.04
CA ILE A 406 6.32 11.57 -0.96
C ILE A 406 6.06 10.60 -2.11
N HIS A 407 7.11 10.16 -2.79
CA HIS A 407 7.01 9.22 -3.90
C HIS A 407 6.58 7.83 -3.46
N SER A 408 5.64 7.21 -4.18
CA SER A 408 5.01 5.92 -3.86
C SER A 408 5.20 4.84 -4.93
N GLY A 409 5.93 5.10 -6.01
CA GLY A 409 6.24 4.13 -7.08
C GLY A 409 5.56 4.40 -8.43
N GLU A 410 5.79 3.51 -9.39
CA GLU A 410 5.20 3.58 -10.74
C GLU A 410 3.68 3.38 -10.70
N GLN A 411 2.95 4.15 -11.51
CA GLN A 411 1.50 4.09 -11.60
C GLN A 411 1.04 3.85 -13.03
N ILE A 412 0.37 2.71 -13.22
CA ILE A 412 -0.31 2.41 -14.48
C ILE A 412 -1.56 3.29 -14.56
N ILE A 413 -1.61 4.10 -15.62
CA ILE A 413 -2.73 5.01 -15.88
C ILE A 413 -3.96 4.18 -16.25
N LYS A 414 -5.10 4.52 -15.67
CA LYS A 414 -6.35 3.79 -15.92
C LYS A 414 -6.79 3.98 -17.38
N PRO A 415 -7.35 2.95 -18.02
CA PRO A 415 -7.92 3.08 -19.36
C PRO A 415 -8.92 4.24 -19.43
N GLY A 416 -8.74 5.16 -20.37
CA GLY A 416 -9.60 6.34 -20.57
C GLY A 416 -9.05 7.67 -20.03
N GLN A 417 -7.97 7.67 -19.26
CA GLN A 417 -7.20 8.89 -18.98
C GLN A 417 -6.19 9.15 -20.09
N GLN A 418 -6.01 10.42 -20.48
CA GLN A 418 -4.98 10.80 -21.46
C GLN A 418 -3.61 10.44 -20.88
N ALA A 419 -2.91 9.48 -21.47
CA ALA A 419 -1.58 9.11 -21.01
C ALA A 419 -0.59 10.22 -21.39
N PRO A 420 0.31 10.65 -20.48
CA PRO A 420 1.42 11.49 -20.85
C PRO A 420 2.36 10.72 -21.79
N PRO A 421 3.21 11.43 -22.54
CA PRO A 421 4.21 10.81 -23.43
C PRO A 421 5.33 10.06 -22.67
N VAL A 422 5.28 10.07 -21.34
CA VAL A 422 6.29 9.51 -20.43
C VAL A 422 5.62 8.69 -19.34
N LYS A 423 6.38 7.77 -18.72
CA LYS A 423 5.89 6.97 -17.59
C LYS A 423 5.40 7.87 -16.45
N CYS A 424 4.30 7.46 -15.83
CA CYS A 424 3.72 8.15 -14.69
C CYS A 424 4.04 7.42 -13.38
N PHE A 425 4.23 8.23 -12.35
CA PHE A 425 4.51 7.79 -11.00
C PHE A 425 3.54 8.44 -10.04
N GLN A 426 3.26 7.77 -8.94
CA GLN A 426 2.39 8.29 -7.89
C GLN A 426 3.21 8.90 -6.76
N PHE A 427 2.68 9.96 -6.16
CA PHE A 427 3.12 10.48 -4.89
C PHE A 427 1.95 10.81 -3.97
N MET A 428 2.15 10.68 -2.67
CA MET A 428 1.20 11.09 -1.65
C MET A 428 1.40 12.56 -1.29
N TRP A 429 0.34 13.36 -1.37
CA TRP A 429 0.32 14.75 -0.92
C TRP A 429 0.55 14.85 0.59
N MET A 430 1.37 15.81 1.05
CA MET A 430 1.67 15.96 2.49
C MET A 430 0.46 16.27 3.36
N GLY A 431 -0.62 16.80 2.78
CA GLY A 431 -1.90 16.96 3.48
C GLY A 431 -2.50 15.64 3.99
N ALA A 432 -2.05 14.48 3.52
CA ALA A 432 -2.42 13.16 4.06
C ALA A 432 -1.83 12.92 5.46
N LEU A 433 -0.73 13.59 5.84
CA LEU A 433 -0.18 13.48 7.20
C LEU A 433 -1.12 14.03 8.27
N LEU A 434 -1.98 15.00 7.92
CA LEU A 434 -2.92 15.57 8.88
C LEU A 434 -3.94 14.51 9.32
N ASP A 435 -4.34 13.61 8.42
CA ASP A 435 -5.30 12.53 8.71
C ASP A 435 -4.70 11.46 9.64
N LEU A 436 -3.37 11.32 9.68
CA LEU A 436 -2.65 10.47 10.62
C LEU A 436 -2.63 11.03 12.05
N SER A 437 -2.74 12.35 12.20
CA SER A 437 -2.52 13.05 13.48
C SER A 437 -3.75 13.16 14.38
N THR A 438 -4.95 12.85 13.87
CA THR A 438 -6.24 13.07 14.54
C THR A 438 -6.61 12.03 15.61
N ARG A 439 -5.87 10.93 15.75
CA ARG A 439 -6.03 10.00 16.87
C ARG A 439 -5.09 10.32 18.03
N LYS A 440 -5.67 10.71 19.18
CA LYS A 440 -5.02 10.51 20.48
C LYS A 440 -4.78 9.01 20.65
N VAL A 441 -3.51 8.64 20.65
CA VAL A 441 -3.01 7.30 20.95
C VAL A 441 -3.59 6.86 22.30
N LYS A 442 -4.41 5.80 22.33
CA LYS A 442 -4.53 4.97 23.53
C LYS A 442 -3.16 4.33 23.68
N SER A 443 -2.34 4.83 24.60
CA SER A 443 -1.16 4.11 25.06
C SER A 443 -1.66 2.76 25.59
N SER A 444 -1.23 1.68 24.96
CA SER A 444 -1.20 0.36 25.59
C SER A 444 -0.19 0.45 26.73
N THR A 445 -0.62 1.00 27.86
CA THR A 445 0.07 0.93 29.14
C THR A 445 -0.03 -0.50 29.64
N ASP A 446 1.13 -1.11 29.82
CA ASP A 446 1.45 -2.18 30.77
C ASP A 446 0.47 -3.37 30.85
N ASN A 447 0.53 -4.24 29.84
CA ASN A 447 0.36 -5.68 30.07
C ASN A 447 1.69 -6.36 29.72
N GLU A 448 2.54 -6.53 30.73
CA GLU A 448 3.65 -7.49 30.71
C GLU A 448 3.06 -8.91 30.73
N ASP A 449 2.43 -9.35 29.65
CA ASP A 449 2.12 -10.76 29.41
C ASP A 449 1.88 -10.99 27.91
N GLY A 450 2.94 -11.41 27.21
CA GLY A 450 2.90 -12.57 26.33
C GLY A 450 1.91 -12.71 25.16
N GLU A 451 1.22 -11.68 24.67
CA GLU A 451 0.46 -11.82 23.41
C GLU A 451 1.39 -11.68 22.18
N GLY A 452 1.70 -12.85 21.60
CA GLY A 452 2.66 -13.03 20.51
C GLY A 452 2.19 -12.54 19.14
N VAL A 453 3.02 -12.78 18.13
CA VAL A 453 2.90 -12.41 16.71
C VAL A 453 1.76 -13.20 16.01
N GLY A 454 0.76 -13.66 16.77
CA GLY A 454 -0.34 -14.53 16.35
C GLY A 454 -1.39 -13.83 15.48
N SER A 455 -1.55 -12.51 15.60
CA SER A 455 -2.48 -11.72 14.78
C SER A 455 -2.13 -11.76 13.27
N LEU A 456 -0.84 -11.93 12.92
CA LEU A 456 -0.41 -12.16 11.54
C LEU A 456 -0.85 -13.51 10.94
N ARG A 457 -1.39 -14.44 11.75
CA ARG A 457 -1.90 -15.75 11.31
C ARG A 457 -3.42 -15.87 11.30
N THR A 458 -4.14 -15.08 12.08
CA THR A 458 -5.58 -15.24 12.27
C THR A 458 -6.38 -14.08 11.72
N LEU A 459 -6.63 -14.09 10.41
CA LEU A 459 -7.82 -13.48 9.82
C LEU A 459 -8.29 -14.40 8.69
N ASP A 460 -8.79 -15.57 9.09
CA ASP A 460 -9.75 -16.32 8.28
C ASP A 460 -11.09 -15.56 8.43
N PRO A 461 -11.72 -15.05 7.35
CA PRO A 461 -12.86 -14.13 7.44
C PRO A 461 -14.18 -14.76 7.93
N SER A 462 -14.13 -15.94 8.56
CA SER A 462 -15.28 -16.77 8.90
C SER A 462 -15.46 -17.06 10.40
N LYS A 463 -14.77 -16.36 11.30
CA LYS A 463 -15.00 -16.50 12.75
C LYS A 463 -15.11 -15.16 13.47
N VAL A 464 -16.31 -14.59 13.44
CA VAL A 464 -16.78 -13.64 14.47
C VAL A 464 -18.16 -14.11 14.92
N VAL A 465 -18.23 -15.24 15.62
CA VAL A 465 -19.33 -15.52 16.55
C VAL A 465 -18.82 -16.45 17.66
N ASP A 466 -19.11 -16.02 18.89
CA ASP A 466 -19.09 -16.72 20.18
C ASP A 466 -17.75 -17.16 20.80
N ALA A 467 -17.37 -16.37 21.81
CA ALA A 467 -16.43 -16.74 22.84
C ALA A 467 -17.07 -17.71 23.83
N SER A 468 -16.53 -18.93 23.94
CA SER A 468 -16.22 -19.61 25.22
C SER A 468 -15.82 -21.08 25.01
N MET A 469 -14.58 -21.38 24.61
CA MET A 469 -13.83 -22.61 24.98
C MET A 469 -12.35 -22.36 24.66
N SER A 470 -11.43 -22.74 25.56
CA SER A 470 -9.99 -22.68 25.33
C SER A 470 -9.58 -23.64 24.20
N GLU A 471 -8.75 -23.18 23.25
CA GLU A 471 -8.33 -23.94 22.05
C GLU A 471 -7.55 -25.25 22.33
N ASP A 472 -7.18 -25.51 23.59
CA ASP A 472 -6.29 -26.60 23.96
C ASP A 472 -6.93 -28.00 24.04
N ASP A 473 -8.27 -28.12 23.99
CA ASP A 473 -8.99 -29.40 24.17
C ASP A 473 -9.69 -29.95 22.91
N LEU A 474 -9.51 -29.32 21.73
CA LEU A 474 -10.18 -29.73 20.49
C LEU A 474 -9.43 -30.84 19.73
N ILE A 475 -10.12 -31.92 19.38
CA ILE A 475 -9.56 -33.07 18.65
C ILE A 475 -9.45 -32.72 17.16
N LYS A 476 -8.25 -32.76 16.59
CA LYS A 476 -8.06 -32.48 15.15
C LYS A 476 -8.31 -33.72 14.31
N CYS A 477 -9.17 -33.60 13.30
CA CYS A 477 -9.37 -34.67 12.33
C CYS A 477 -8.05 -34.94 11.57
N PRO A 478 -7.56 -36.19 11.50
CA PRO A 478 -6.30 -36.49 10.83
C PRO A 478 -6.35 -36.31 9.31
N ASN A 479 -7.55 -36.27 8.72
CA ASN A 479 -7.73 -36.15 7.27
C ASN A 479 -7.90 -34.70 6.81
N CYS A 480 -8.70 -33.88 7.51
CA CYS A 480 -8.98 -32.50 7.10
C CYS A 480 -8.54 -31.42 8.11
N PHE A 481 -7.96 -31.82 9.24
CA PHE A 481 -7.50 -30.94 10.33
C PHE A 481 -8.56 -30.05 10.98
N ALA A 482 -9.84 -30.24 10.65
CA ALA A 482 -10.94 -29.58 11.34
C ALA A 482 -10.95 -29.99 12.82
N ALA A 483 -11.22 -29.01 13.69
CA ALA A 483 -11.44 -29.23 15.10
C ALA A 483 -12.79 -29.93 15.30
N ASN A 484 -12.79 -31.02 16.06
CA ASN A 484 -13.98 -31.79 16.43
C ASN A 484 -14.03 -31.91 17.95
N ASP A 485 -15.26 -31.88 18.46
CA ASP A 485 -15.56 -31.81 19.88
C ASP A 485 -15.52 -33.20 20.53
N GLU A 486 -15.68 -34.27 19.72
CA GLU A 486 -15.72 -35.67 20.16
C GLU A 486 -15.03 -36.61 19.14
N TYR A 487 -14.59 -37.78 19.61
CA TYR A 487 -14.12 -38.88 18.74
C TYR A 487 -15.32 -39.54 18.04
N GLY A 488 -15.27 -39.66 16.72
CA GLY A 488 -16.39 -40.09 15.87
C GLY A 488 -16.24 -39.59 14.44
N GLU A 489 -17.31 -39.56 13.65
CA GLU A 489 -17.27 -39.01 12.30
C GLU A 489 -16.99 -37.51 12.31
N CYS A 490 -15.99 -37.08 11.56
CA CYS A 490 -15.62 -35.68 11.45
C CYS A 490 -16.79 -34.88 10.86
N LYS A 491 -17.23 -33.82 11.56
CA LYS A 491 -18.35 -32.96 11.14
C LYS A 491 -18.10 -32.27 9.79
N THR A 492 -16.85 -32.15 9.35
CA THR A 492 -16.46 -31.46 8.11
C THR A 492 -16.23 -32.39 6.93
N CYS A 493 -15.64 -33.58 7.15
CA CYS A 493 -15.28 -34.49 6.04
C CYS A 493 -15.81 -35.92 6.16
N GLY A 494 -16.57 -36.23 7.22
CA GLY A 494 -17.15 -37.56 7.48
C GLY A 494 -16.14 -38.63 7.91
N HIS A 495 -14.85 -38.31 8.01
CA HIS A 495 -13.82 -39.29 8.40
C HIS A 495 -13.90 -39.65 9.89
N THR A 496 -13.98 -40.94 10.23
CA THR A 496 -14.07 -41.43 11.61
C THR A 496 -12.74 -41.27 12.36
N ILE A 497 -12.76 -40.53 13.47
CA ILE A 497 -11.63 -40.23 14.34
C ILE A 497 -11.66 -41.19 15.53
N GLU A 498 -10.69 -42.09 15.61
CA GLU A 498 -10.59 -43.07 16.70
C GLU A 498 -9.80 -42.52 17.92
N PRO A 499 -10.21 -42.83 19.16
CA PRO A 499 -9.46 -42.44 20.36
C PRO A 499 -8.16 -43.26 20.51
N PRO A 500 -7.08 -42.67 21.08
CA PRO A 500 -5.83 -43.38 21.26
C PRO A 500 -5.97 -44.56 22.26
N PRO A 501 -5.25 -45.68 22.05
CA PRO A 501 -5.31 -46.83 22.94
C PRO A 501 -4.75 -46.47 24.34
N LYS A 502 -5.41 -46.96 25.40
CA LYS A 502 -4.93 -46.77 26.79
C LYS A 502 -3.59 -47.48 26.99
N GLU A 503 -2.57 -46.73 27.39
CA GLU A 503 -1.28 -47.28 27.81
C GLU A 503 -1.46 -48.12 29.10
N GLU A 504 -1.03 -49.38 29.07
CA GLU A 504 -0.93 -50.20 30.29
C GLU A 504 0.29 -49.75 31.11
N GLU A 505 0.09 -49.47 32.40
CA GLU A 505 1.17 -49.14 33.33
C GLU A 505 2.08 -50.36 33.56
N PRO A 506 3.41 -50.27 33.32
CA PRO A 506 4.31 -51.35 33.69
C PRO A 506 4.60 -51.33 35.19
N SER A 507 4.19 -52.40 35.87
CA SER A 507 4.51 -52.72 37.25
C SER A 507 6.01 -53.02 37.42
N ASN A 508 6.81 -52.08 37.95
CA ASN A 508 8.03 -52.44 38.69
C ASN A 508 8.60 -51.28 39.55
N PRO A 509 8.92 -51.50 40.85
CA PRO A 509 9.21 -50.43 41.82
C PRO A 509 10.69 -50.01 41.93
N ILE A 510 11.45 -49.96 40.82
CA ILE A 510 12.91 -49.64 40.84
C ILE A 510 13.27 -48.34 40.10
N LEU A 511 12.30 -47.61 39.52
CA LEU A 511 12.55 -46.36 38.76
C LEU A 511 12.30 -45.06 39.57
N ALA A 512 12.42 -45.11 40.89
CA ALA A 512 12.17 -43.96 41.78
C ALA A 512 13.44 -43.21 42.24
N SER A 513 14.49 -43.12 41.43
CA SER A 513 15.68 -42.31 41.77
C SER A 513 15.70 -40.96 41.03
N LYS A 514 16.16 -39.91 41.74
CA LYS A 514 16.20 -38.50 41.30
C LYS A 514 16.86 -38.22 39.92
N PRO A 515 17.85 -38.98 39.42
CA PRO A 515 18.44 -38.73 38.09
C PRO A 515 17.45 -38.91 36.92
N ALA A 516 16.45 -39.80 37.06
CA ALA A 516 15.47 -40.06 36.01
C ALA A 516 14.47 -38.88 35.82
N LYS A 517 14.30 -38.03 36.84
CA LYS A 517 13.44 -36.83 36.74
C LYS A 517 14.13 -35.67 36.02
N GLU A 518 15.45 -35.56 36.08
CA GLU A 518 16.20 -34.52 35.34
C GLU A 518 16.29 -34.85 33.84
N ILE A 519 16.48 -36.13 33.51
CA ILE A 519 16.46 -36.59 32.11
C ILE A 519 15.07 -36.38 31.49
N ARG A 520 13.97 -36.65 32.23
CA ARG A 520 12.60 -36.36 31.76
C ARG A 520 12.30 -34.86 31.60
N LYS A 521 12.93 -33.98 32.40
CA LYS A 521 12.80 -32.52 32.22
C LYS A 521 13.52 -32.04 30.95
N LEU A 522 14.68 -32.60 30.65
CA LEU A 522 15.38 -32.33 29.38
C LEU A 522 14.59 -32.87 28.18
N GLN A 523 13.96 -34.04 28.32
CA GLN A 523 13.16 -34.65 27.26
C GLN A 523 11.88 -33.87 26.92
N LYS A 524 11.19 -33.32 27.93
CA LYS A 524 10.07 -32.38 27.72
C LYS A 524 10.50 -31.05 27.11
N LYS A 525 11.70 -30.56 27.45
CA LYS A 525 12.23 -29.29 26.92
C LYS A 525 12.60 -29.38 25.44
N TYR A 526 13.02 -30.55 24.95
CA TYR A 526 13.48 -30.74 23.57
C TYR A 526 12.53 -31.57 22.68
N LYS A 527 11.35 -32.00 23.16
CA LYS A 527 10.34 -32.78 22.42
C LYS A 527 10.92 -33.95 21.60
N VAL A 528 11.87 -34.70 22.18
CA VAL A 528 12.49 -35.86 21.52
C VAL A 528 11.70 -37.13 21.86
N SER A 529 11.30 -37.91 20.85
CA SER A 529 10.54 -39.16 21.06
C SER A 529 11.42 -40.27 21.64
N ASN A 530 10.83 -41.20 22.39
CA ASN A 530 11.53 -42.34 22.99
C ASN A 530 12.26 -43.22 21.96
N GLN A 531 11.81 -43.24 20.70
CA GLN A 531 12.46 -44.01 19.63
C GLN A 531 13.81 -43.41 19.17
N GLN A 532 14.01 -42.10 19.29
CA GLN A 532 15.26 -41.44 18.89
C GLN A 532 16.39 -41.62 19.93
N MET A 533 16.06 -41.92 21.18
CA MET A 533 17.04 -42.30 22.22
C MET A 533 17.51 -43.76 22.08
N TYR A 534 16.66 -44.67 21.61
CA TYR A 534 17.05 -46.07 21.37
C TYR A 534 17.93 -46.25 20.12
N LEU A 535 17.77 -45.38 19.12
CA LEU A 535 18.67 -45.32 17.94
C LEU A 535 20.02 -44.64 18.25
N GLY A 536 20.12 -43.85 19.32
CA GLY A 536 21.35 -43.17 19.74
C GLY A 536 22.25 -43.98 20.69
N ALA A 537 21.82 -45.15 21.17
CA ALA A 537 22.57 -45.98 22.12
C ALA A 537 23.12 -47.30 21.52
N GLY A 538 22.95 -47.52 20.22
CA GLY A 538 23.28 -48.81 19.59
C GLY A 538 23.85 -48.69 18.18
N ALA A 539 24.97 -47.98 17.99
CA ALA A 539 25.75 -48.05 16.75
C ALA A 539 27.22 -47.65 16.96
N VAL A 540 27.94 -48.44 17.76
CA VAL A 540 29.40 -48.61 17.61
C VAL A 540 29.64 -50.11 17.57
N PHE A 541 29.77 -50.68 16.35
CA PHE A 541 30.62 -51.82 15.95
C PHE A 541 30.07 -52.54 14.69
N CYS A 542 30.96 -52.70 13.69
CA CYS A 542 30.95 -53.65 12.55
C CYS A 542 29.94 -53.40 11.41
N VAL A 543 30.29 -52.98 10.18
CA VAL A 543 31.31 -53.43 9.19
C VAL A 543 30.99 -54.79 8.54
N SER A 544 30.63 -54.72 7.24
CA SER A 544 30.80 -55.71 6.13
C SER A 544 29.66 -56.65 5.71
N LEU A 545 29.48 -56.69 4.38
CA LEU A 545 29.23 -57.84 3.49
C LEU A 545 27.83 -58.48 3.41
N LEU A 546 27.23 -58.35 2.20
CA LEU A 546 26.40 -59.29 1.40
C LEU A 546 25.36 -58.45 0.63
N GLY A 547 25.19 -58.48 -0.70
CA GLY A 547 25.57 -59.46 -1.71
C GLY A 547 24.33 -59.91 -2.50
N LEU A 548 24.05 -59.22 -3.63
CA LEU A 548 23.32 -59.62 -4.85
C LEU A 548 21.93 -60.29 -4.81
N ALA A 549 21.16 -59.93 -5.86
CA ALA A 549 20.03 -60.61 -6.51
C ALA A 549 18.62 -60.33 -5.98
N LEU A 550 17.79 -59.69 -6.81
CA LEU A 550 16.75 -60.37 -7.58
C LEU A 550 16.00 -59.39 -8.53
N CYS A 551 15.77 -59.87 -9.75
CA CYS A 551 15.07 -59.21 -10.84
C CYS A 551 13.54 -59.21 -10.67
N GLY A 552 12.90 -58.15 -11.19
CA GLY A 552 11.59 -58.17 -11.86
C GLY A 552 10.39 -57.61 -11.07
N PRO A 553 9.26 -57.25 -11.72
CA PRO A 553 9.00 -57.10 -13.15
C PRO A 553 8.49 -55.68 -13.54
N LYS A 554 8.37 -55.46 -14.86
CA LYS A 554 7.66 -54.33 -15.49
C LYS A 554 6.22 -54.25 -15.00
N GLY A 555 5.83 -53.10 -14.45
CA GLY A 555 4.44 -52.72 -14.18
C GLY A 555 3.98 -51.64 -15.16
N GLU A 556 2.80 -51.85 -15.73
CA GLU A 556 2.16 -51.08 -16.79
C GLU A 556 1.92 -49.60 -16.43
N SER A 557 2.00 -48.74 -17.45
CA SER A 557 1.61 -47.33 -17.38
C SER A 557 0.15 -47.18 -16.91
N PRO A 558 -0.13 -46.35 -15.90
CA PRO A 558 -1.49 -45.86 -15.69
C PRO A 558 -1.84 -44.91 -16.84
N ALA A 559 -3.00 -45.16 -17.44
CA ALA A 559 -3.58 -44.36 -18.51
C ALA A 559 -3.61 -42.87 -18.16
N THR A 560 -3.26 -42.05 -19.14
CA THR A 560 -3.44 -40.60 -19.18
C THR A 560 -4.87 -40.25 -18.77
N GLN A 561 -5.05 -39.70 -17.56
CA GLN A 561 -6.26 -38.95 -17.26
C GLN A 561 -6.23 -37.67 -18.12
N PRO A 562 -7.29 -37.35 -18.86
CA PRO A 562 -7.35 -36.09 -19.59
C PRO A 562 -7.31 -34.93 -18.57
N LYS A 563 -6.44 -33.95 -18.84
CA LYS A 563 -6.38 -32.67 -18.13
C LYS A 563 -7.81 -32.13 -17.89
N PRO A 564 -8.16 -31.62 -16.70
CA PRO A 564 -9.35 -30.81 -16.58
C PRO A 564 -9.13 -29.57 -17.44
N GLU A 565 -9.83 -29.48 -18.58
CA GLU A 565 -10.00 -28.23 -19.28
C GLU A 565 -10.59 -27.23 -18.30
N VAL A 566 -9.84 -26.15 -18.03
CA VAL A 566 -10.41 -24.95 -17.44
C VAL A 566 -11.43 -24.44 -18.45
N LYS A 567 -12.70 -24.81 -18.26
CA LYS A 567 -13.83 -24.22 -18.98
C LYS A 567 -13.78 -22.72 -18.72
N ARG A 568 -13.25 -21.95 -19.68
CA ARG A 568 -13.53 -20.52 -19.77
C ARG A 568 -15.05 -20.39 -19.86
N VAL A 569 -15.69 -19.96 -18.78
CA VAL A 569 -17.13 -19.68 -18.77
C VAL A 569 -17.34 -18.58 -19.81
N LYS A 570 -17.96 -18.93 -20.94
CA LYS A 570 -18.39 -17.92 -21.92
C LYS A 570 -19.45 -17.06 -21.22
N ALA A 571 -19.24 -15.75 -21.20
CA ALA A 571 -20.26 -14.81 -20.76
C ALA A 571 -21.53 -15.02 -21.61
N GLU A 572 -22.69 -15.04 -20.96
CA GLU A 572 -23.97 -15.14 -21.66
C GLU A 572 -24.15 -13.92 -22.59
N PRO A 573 -24.76 -14.08 -23.77
CA PRO A 573 -25.05 -12.95 -24.65
C PRO A 573 -26.06 -12.00 -23.99
N SER A 574 -25.85 -10.70 -24.15
CA SER A 574 -26.76 -9.68 -23.60
C SER A 574 -28.09 -9.61 -24.36
N ASP A 575 -29.19 -9.43 -23.64
CA ASP A 575 -30.53 -9.24 -24.21
C ASP A 575 -30.66 -7.89 -24.91
N LYS A 576 -31.08 -7.90 -26.18
CA LYS A 576 -31.17 -6.67 -27.01
C LYS A 576 -32.09 -5.61 -26.40
N LYS A 577 -33.25 -6.01 -25.88
CA LYS A 577 -34.21 -5.10 -25.22
C LYS A 577 -33.61 -4.47 -23.97
N ALA A 578 -32.85 -5.22 -23.19
CA ALA A 578 -32.19 -4.73 -21.99
C ALA A 578 -31.09 -3.71 -22.34
N VAL A 579 -30.31 -3.98 -23.39
CA VAL A 579 -29.33 -3.02 -23.93
C VAL A 579 -30.00 -1.73 -24.39
N GLU A 580 -31.09 -1.83 -25.15
CA GLU A 580 -31.85 -0.64 -25.61
C GLU A 580 -32.35 0.20 -24.42
N ILE A 581 -32.94 -0.43 -23.39
CA ILE A 581 -33.43 0.26 -22.20
C ILE A 581 -32.25 0.87 -21.40
N ALA A 582 -31.14 0.15 -21.24
CA ALA A 582 -29.97 0.63 -20.52
C ALA A 582 -29.35 1.87 -21.19
N THR A 583 -29.20 1.84 -22.52
CA THR A 583 -28.65 2.98 -23.26
C THR A 583 -29.64 4.14 -23.36
N GLU A 584 -30.94 3.90 -23.56
CA GLU A 584 -31.94 4.98 -23.71
C GLU A 584 -32.23 5.70 -22.38
N TYR A 585 -32.37 4.96 -21.27
CA TYR A 585 -32.83 5.51 -20.00
C TYR A 585 -31.71 5.76 -19.00
N ALA A 586 -30.71 4.89 -18.92
CA ALA A 586 -29.57 5.06 -18.01
C ALA A 586 -28.38 5.76 -18.70
N GLY A 587 -28.36 5.81 -20.03
CA GLY A 587 -27.24 6.33 -20.82
C GLY A 587 -25.99 5.44 -20.80
N PHE A 588 -26.12 4.20 -20.35
CA PHE A 588 -24.99 3.28 -20.21
C PHE A 588 -24.48 2.78 -21.55
N SER A 589 -23.21 2.38 -21.56
CA SER A 589 -22.58 1.75 -22.73
C SER A 589 -23.36 0.49 -23.15
N ALA A 590 -23.53 0.32 -24.46
CA ALA A 590 -24.18 -0.85 -25.04
C ALA A 590 -23.41 -2.16 -24.77
N THR A 591 -22.11 -2.04 -24.46
CA THR A 591 -21.27 -3.18 -24.08
C THR A 591 -21.10 -3.21 -22.56
N PRO A 592 -21.57 -4.27 -21.87
CA PRO A 592 -21.39 -4.39 -20.42
C PRO A 592 -19.91 -4.64 -20.07
N PRO A 593 -19.50 -4.42 -18.80
CA PRO A 593 -18.17 -4.77 -18.33
C PRO A 593 -17.84 -6.25 -18.55
N PRO A 594 -16.54 -6.62 -18.66
CA PRO A 594 -16.14 -8.02 -18.80
C PRO A 594 -16.78 -8.90 -17.72
N MET A 595 -17.30 -10.06 -18.11
CA MET A 595 -17.98 -11.04 -17.23
C MET A 595 -19.38 -10.65 -16.76
N TYR A 596 -19.96 -9.55 -17.26
CA TYR A 596 -21.35 -9.16 -17.06
C TYR A 596 -22.14 -9.26 -18.37
N TRP A 597 -23.45 -9.44 -18.25
CA TRP A 597 -24.38 -9.33 -19.38
C TRP A 597 -25.66 -8.59 -18.97
N TYR A 598 -26.28 -7.92 -19.94
CA TYR A 598 -27.59 -7.31 -19.75
C TYR A 598 -28.69 -8.35 -19.90
N SER A 599 -29.70 -8.29 -19.04
CA SER A 599 -30.85 -9.19 -19.06
C SER A 599 -32.17 -8.42 -18.99
N ASP A 600 -33.19 -8.85 -19.73
CA ASP A 600 -34.51 -8.22 -19.72
C ASP A 600 -35.27 -8.59 -18.44
N THR A 601 -35.54 -7.60 -17.60
CA THR A 601 -36.25 -7.79 -16.32
C THR A 601 -37.66 -7.22 -16.34
N SER A 602 -38.15 -6.82 -17.52
CA SER A 602 -39.46 -6.17 -17.71
C SER A 602 -40.63 -7.02 -17.20
N GLU A 603 -40.52 -8.35 -17.27
CA GLU A 603 -41.55 -9.27 -16.74
C GLU A 603 -41.63 -9.25 -15.21
N VAL A 604 -40.50 -9.05 -14.53
CA VAL A 604 -40.39 -9.06 -13.06
C VAL A 604 -40.84 -7.74 -12.46
N THR A 605 -40.64 -6.63 -13.18
CA THR A 605 -40.89 -5.27 -12.67
C THR A 605 -42.12 -4.60 -13.25
N ALA A 606 -42.91 -5.32 -14.06
CA ALA A 606 -44.12 -4.77 -14.68
C ALA A 606 -45.04 -4.12 -13.61
N PRO A 607 -45.56 -2.89 -13.84
CA PRO A 607 -45.55 -2.15 -15.11
C PRO A 607 -44.32 -1.25 -15.35
N ALA A 608 -43.36 -1.19 -14.43
CA ALA A 608 -42.17 -0.34 -14.57
C ALA A 608 -41.18 -0.94 -15.58
N LYS A 609 -40.62 -0.10 -16.46
CA LYS A 609 -39.52 -0.50 -17.34
C LYS A 609 -38.28 -0.79 -16.49
N SER A 610 -37.57 -1.86 -16.81
CA SER A 610 -36.35 -2.22 -16.10
C SER A 610 -35.39 -3.00 -16.99
N PHE A 611 -34.15 -3.08 -16.54
CA PHE A 611 -33.16 -4.02 -17.06
C PHE A 611 -32.29 -4.56 -15.92
N GLY A 612 -31.69 -5.72 -16.13
CA GLY A 612 -30.75 -6.33 -15.20
C GLY A 612 -29.32 -6.32 -15.74
N LEU A 613 -28.34 -6.30 -14.85
CA LEU A 613 -26.94 -6.59 -15.13
C LEU A 613 -26.47 -7.71 -14.20
N PHE A 614 -26.12 -8.85 -14.77
CA PHE A 614 -25.83 -10.08 -14.02
C PHE A 614 -24.40 -10.56 -14.27
N SER A 615 -23.83 -11.21 -13.26
CA SER A 615 -22.56 -11.93 -13.38
C SER A 615 -22.53 -13.14 -12.45
N GLU A 616 -22.34 -14.33 -13.03
CA GLU A 616 -22.16 -15.55 -12.24
C GLU A 616 -20.82 -15.56 -11.49
N GLN A 617 -19.78 -15.00 -12.10
CA GLN A 617 -18.41 -15.07 -11.58
C GLN A 617 -18.23 -14.17 -10.36
N SER A 618 -18.76 -12.94 -10.41
CA SER A 618 -18.77 -12.04 -9.24
C SER A 618 -19.94 -12.29 -8.29
N ASN A 619 -20.83 -13.24 -8.59
CA ASN A 619 -22.05 -13.55 -7.84
C ASN A 619 -22.96 -12.32 -7.65
N GLN A 620 -23.18 -11.54 -8.71
CA GLN A 620 -23.94 -10.29 -8.63
C GLN A 620 -25.17 -10.27 -9.52
N ARG A 621 -26.27 -9.80 -8.94
CA ARG A 621 -27.52 -9.48 -9.62
C ARG A 621 -27.88 -8.03 -9.34
N ILE A 622 -27.81 -7.18 -10.36
CA ILE A 622 -28.12 -5.76 -10.25
C ILE A 622 -29.37 -5.49 -11.09
N LEU A 623 -30.42 -4.94 -10.47
CA LEU A 623 -31.69 -4.61 -11.12
C LEU A 623 -31.83 -3.09 -11.19
N PHE A 624 -32.17 -2.57 -12.37
CA PHE A 624 -32.39 -1.14 -12.63
C PHE A 624 -33.85 -0.89 -12.96
N ILE A 625 -34.57 -0.16 -12.11
CA ILE A 625 -36.00 0.11 -12.25
C ILE A 625 -36.19 1.59 -12.59
N ILE A 626 -36.85 1.87 -13.70
CA ILE A 626 -37.06 3.23 -14.19
C ILE A 626 -38.38 3.78 -13.64
N TYR A 627 -38.28 4.89 -12.91
CA TYR A 627 -39.41 5.65 -12.40
C TYR A 627 -39.67 6.88 -13.28
N ASN A 628 -40.95 7.19 -13.48
CA ASN A 628 -41.38 8.38 -14.25
C ASN A 628 -41.34 9.67 -13.40
N ASP A 629 -40.76 9.61 -12.21
CA ASP A 629 -40.58 10.71 -11.28
C ASP A 629 -39.21 10.61 -10.59
N GLU A 630 -38.88 11.57 -9.73
CA GLU A 630 -37.63 11.60 -8.94
C GLU A 630 -37.78 11.00 -7.53
N THR A 631 -38.86 10.25 -7.27
CA THR A 631 -39.17 9.71 -5.94
C THR A 631 -38.03 8.85 -5.36
N PRO A 632 -37.41 7.93 -6.11
CA PRO A 632 -36.20 7.21 -5.68
C PRO A 632 -35.05 8.09 -5.16
N ILE A 633 -34.80 9.24 -5.78
CA ILE A 633 -33.67 10.13 -5.42
C ILE A 633 -34.00 10.96 -4.18
N ASN A 634 -35.26 11.41 -4.10
CA ASN A 634 -35.74 12.27 -3.03
C ASN A 634 -36.12 11.49 -1.75
N SER A 635 -36.33 10.19 -1.85
CA SER A 635 -36.83 9.37 -0.75
C SER A 635 -36.33 7.92 -0.79
N LEU A 636 -35.03 7.72 -1.00
CA LEU A 636 -34.41 6.37 -1.05
C LEU A 636 -34.70 5.56 0.24
N ASP A 637 -34.76 6.22 1.39
CA ASP A 637 -35.07 5.60 2.69
C ASP A 637 -36.42 4.87 2.71
N LYS A 638 -37.40 5.32 1.90
CA LYS A 638 -38.73 4.68 1.82
C LYS A 638 -38.66 3.27 1.23
N PHE A 639 -37.60 2.95 0.50
CA PHE A 639 -37.39 1.64 -0.12
C PHE A 639 -36.64 0.67 0.81
N VAL A 640 -36.04 1.16 1.90
CA VAL A 640 -35.27 0.34 2.85
C VAL A 640 -36.15 -0.66 3.59
N GLY A 641 -37.37 -0.28 3.98
CA GLY A 641 -38.25 -1.17 4.76
C GLY A 641 -38.72 -2.42 4.01
N LYS A 642 -38.83 -2.34 2.69
CA LYS A 642 -39.09 -3.48 1.79
C LYS A 642 -38.51 -3.18 0.40
N PRO A 643 -37.29 -3.65 0.10
CA PRO A 643 -36.70 -3.54 -1.23
C PRO A 643 -37.65 -4.07 -2.32
N PRO A 644 -37.86 -3.32 -3.40
CA PRO A 644 -38.76 -3.76 -4.46
C PRO A 644 -38.17 -4.95 -5.23
N HIS A 645 -39.02 -5.89 -5.61
CA HIS A 645 -38.68 -7.10 -6.38
C HIS A 645 -37.60 -8.00 -5.73
N VAL A 646 -37.50 -7.98 -4.40
CA VAL A 646 -36.70 -8.92 -3.61
C VAL A 646 -37.59 -9.60 -2.55
N GLU A 647 -37.40 -10.91 -2.38
CA GLU A 647 -38.12 -11.71 -1.39
C GLU A 647 -37.42 -11.63 -0.02
N VAL A 648 -37.76 -10.59 0.74
CA VAL A 648 -37.26 -10.38 2.11
C VAL A 648 -38.38 -9.97 3.07
N ASP A 649 -38.19 -10.28 4.35
CA ASP A 649 -39.06 -9.83 5.42
C ASP A 649 -38.98 -8.31 5.60
N ARG A 650 -40.06 -7.71 6.10
CA ARG A 650 -40.08 -6.27 6.43
C ARG A 650 -39.21 -6.03 7.67
N VAL A 651 -38.28 -5.08 7.57
CA VAL A 651 -37.35 -4.74 8.65
C VAL A 651 -37.60 -3.32 9.14
N ASN A 652 -37.43 -3.08 10.45
CA ASN A 652 -37.46 -1.73 11.02
C ASN A 652 -36.25 -0.91 10.55
N LEU A 653 -36.50 0.32 10.08
CA LEU A 653 -35.50 1.23 9.47
C LEU A 653 -34.24 1.45 10.32
N SER A 654 -34.37 1.52 11.65
CA SER A 654 -33.24 1.79 12.56
C SER A 654 -32.23 0.65 12.65
N ASN A 655 -32.61 -0.58 12.27
CA ASN A 655 -31.77 -1.77 12.39
C ASN A 655 -31.39 -2.37 11.03
N ALA A 656 -31.98 -1.87 9.94
CA ALA A 656 -31.79 -2.39 8.59
C ALA A 656 -30.55 -1.79 7.91
N VAL A 657 -30.21 -0.52 8.17
CA VAL A 657 -29.12 0.17 7.48
C VAL A 657 -27.77 -0.23 8.09
N VAL A 658 -26.91 -0.81 7.25
CA VAL A 658 -25.52 -1.17 7.60
C VAL A 658 -24.56 -0.06 7.21
N ASP A 659 -24.76 0.53 6.04
CA ASP A 659 -23.90 1.55 5.45
C ASP A 659 -24.71 2.43 4.48
N ALA A 660 -24.28 3.67 4.23
CA ALA A 660 -24.92 4.58 3.29
C ALA A 660 -23.95 5.66 2.80
N GLY A 661 -24.17 6.18 1.59
CA GLY A 661 -23.32 7.22 1.02
C GLY A 661 -23.88 7.91 -0.22
N GLU A 662 -23.12 8.88 -0.71
CA GLU A 662 -23.37 9.57 -1.98
C GLU A 662 -22.11 9.52 -2.86
N GLN A 663 -22.26 9.31 -4.17
CA GLN A 663 -21.18 9.46 -5.15
C GLN A 663 -21.70 10.15 -6.42
N ILE A 664 -20.81 10.72 -7.23
CA ILE A 664 -21.20 11.37 -8.49
C ILE A 664 -21.37 10.29 -9.56
N LEU A 665 -22.50 10.32 -10.27
CA LEU A 665 -22.79 9.41 -11.38
C LEU A 665 -23.50 10.18 -12.49
N GLY A 666 -22.86 10.29 -13.65
CA GLY A 666 -23.36 11.11 -14.75
C GLY A 666 -23.38 12.61 -14.41
N SER A 667 -24.48 13.29 -14.73
CA SER A 667 -24.72 14.68 -14.34
C SER A 667 -25.21 14.84 -12.89
N GLY A 668 -25.62 13.75 -12.23
CA GLY A 668 -26.30 13.74 -10.94
C GLY A 668 -25.50 13.13 -9.79
N LYS A 669 -26.17 13.01 -8.63
CA LYS A 669 -25.68 12.26 -7.46
C LYS A 669 -26.36 10.90 -7.40
N LEU A 670 -25.57 9.84 -7.27
CA LEU A 670 -26.01 8.52 -6.84
C LEU A 670 -26.06 8.51 -5.31
N LYS A 671 -27.25 8.33 -4.75
CA LYS A 671 -27.43 8.03 -3.31
C LYS A 671 -27.53 6.53 -3.15
N TRP A 672 -26.90 5.94 -2.14
CA TRP A 672 -26.97 4.51 -1.90
C TRP A 672 -27.04 4.16 -0.41
N ILE A 673 -27.67 3.02 -0.13
CA ILE A 673 -27.92 2.46 1.20
C ILE A 673 -27.69 0.95 1.11
N LEU A 674 -26.84 0.41 1.98
CA LEU A 674 -26.69 -1.02 2.20
C LEU A 674 -27.62 -1.46 3.34
N GLY A 675 -28.62 -2.26 3.01
CA GLY A 675 -29.54 -2.84 3.98
C GLY A 675 -29.22 -4.30 4.29
N LYS A 676 -29.50 -4.73 5.52
CA LYS A 676 -29.43 -6.12 5.99
C LYS A 676 -30.84 -6.66 6.24
N TYR A 677 -31.15 -7.79 5.62
CA TYR A 677 -32.48 -8.37 5.55
C TYR A 677 -32.47 -9.85 5.90
N THR A 678 -33.63 -10.43 6.24
CA THR A 678 -33.83 -11.88 6.39
C THR A 678 -34.73 -12.39 5.27
N SER A 679 -34.37 -13.54 4.70
CA SER A 679 -35.21 -14.22 3.73
C SER A 679 -36.39 -14.93 4.44
N PRO A 680 -37.58 -14.97 3.83
CA PRO A 680 -38.75 -15.59 4.46
C PRO A 680 -38.48 -17.05 4.86
N GLY A 681 -38.52 -17.35 6.16
CA GLY A 681 -38.33 -18.71 6.68
C GLY A 681 -36.87 -19.18 6.84
N GLN A 682 -35.88 -18.29 6.70
CA GLN A 682 -34.46 -18.59 6.95
C GLN A 682 -33.87 -17.63 7.99
N GLU A 683 -32.97 -18.14 8.86
CA GLU A 683 -32.23 -17.30 9.82
C GLU A 683 -31.07 -16.51 9.17
N ASN A 684 -30.69 -16.87 7.94
CA ASN A 684 -29.57 -16.26 7.24
C ASN A 684 -29.89 -14.84 6.78
N THR A 685 -29.03 -13.90 7.16
CA THR A 685 -29.18 -12.50 6.78
C THR A 685 -28.54 -12.23 5.41
N VAL A 686 -29.27 -11.55 4.53
CA VAL A 686 -28.83 -11.15 3.19
C VAL A 686 -28.59 -9.64 3.15
N ASN A 687 -27.51 -9.22 2.50
CA ASN A 687 -27.24 -7.81 2.26
C ASN A 687 -27.79 -7.39 0.89
N ILE A 688 -28.51 -6.29 0.84
CA ILE A 688 -29.08 -5.72 -0.39
C ILE A 688 -28.63 -4.26 -0.49
N LEU A 689 -28.07 -3.91 -1.65
CA LEU A 689 -27.74 -2.52 -1.98
C LEU A 689 -28.96 -1.88 -2.64
N LEU A 690 -29.41 -0.76 -2.09
CA LEU A 690 -30.37 0.14 -2.71
C LEU A 690 -29.64 1.40 -3.15
N ALA A 691 -29.78 1.82 -4.40
CA ALA A 691 -29.23 3.10 -4.85
C ALA A 691 -30.18 3.83 -5.78
N ALA A 692 -30.07 5.14 -5.90
CA ALA A 692 -30.88 5.93 -6.81
C ALA A 692 -30.10 7.08 -7.43
N PHE A 693 -30.32 7.32 -8.73
CA PHE A 693 -29.71 8.40 -9.50
C PHE A 693 -30.67 8.93 -10.59
N PRO A 694 -30.46 10.16 -11.10
CA PRO A 694 -31.23 10.70 -12.23
C PRO A 694 -31.07 9.86 -13.48
N ALA A 695 -32.16 9.60 -14.19
CA ALA A 695 -32.09 8.97 -15.50
C ALA A 695 -31.51 9.95 -16.54
N ALA A 696 -31.05 9.42 -17.68
CA ALA A 696 -30.62 10.25 -18.81
C ALA A 696 -31.76 11.12 -19.38
N GLN A 697 -33.01 10.69 -19.21
CA GLN A 697 -34.20 11.47 -19.55
C GLN A 697 -34.60 12.37 -18.37
N GLN A 698 -34.78 13.67 -18.63
CA GLN A 698 -35.18 14.65 -17.61
C GLN A 698 -36.49 14.27 -16.90
N GLY A 699 -36.55 14.51 -15.59
CA GLY A 699 -37.72 14.25 -14.74
C GLY A 699 -37.94 12.78 -14.39
N LYS A 700 -37.02 11.88 -14.74
CA LYS A 700 -37.06 10.45 -14.41
C LYS A 700 -35.89 10.06 -13.50
N SER A 701 -36.05 8.96 -12.79
CA SER A 701 -34.99 8.41 -11.94
C SER A 701 -34.87 6.91 -12.08
N ILE A 702 -33.72 6.38 -11.70
CA ILE A 702 -33.42 4.96 -11.72
C ILE A 702 -33.17 4.51 -10.29
N LEU A 703 -33.92 3.51 -9.85
CA LEU A 703 -33.67 2.78 -8.62
C LEU A 703 -32.86 1.52 -8.95
N VAL A 704 -31.73 1.35 -8.27
CA VAL A 704 -30.83 0.21 -8.36
C VAL A 704 -31.04 -0.69 -7.16
N VAL A 705 -31.20 -2.00 -7.41
CA VAL A 705 -31.28 -3.03 -6.38
C VAL A 705 -30.20 -4.07 -6.67
N GLY A 706 -29.14 -4.10 -5.86
CA GLY A 706 -28.03 -5.02 -5.97
C GLY A 706 -28.05 -6.12 -4.92
N GLN A 707 -27.89 -7.38 -5.33
CA GLN A 707 -27.89 -8.55 -4.44
C GLN A 707 -27.04 -9.69 -5.02
N ALA A 708 -26.91 -10.79 -4.27
CA ALA A 708 -26.25 -12.01 -4.73
C ALA A 708 -26.99 -12.64 -5.94
N PHE A 709 -26.25 -13.22 -6.90
CA PHE A 709 -26.83 -13.92 -8.05
C PHE A 709 -27.29 -15.36 -7.74
N LYS A 710 -26.51 -16.09 -6.93
CA LYS A 710 -26.78 -17.46 -6.43
C LYS A 710 -26.86 -17.45 -4.90
N ASP A 711 -27.41 -18.54 -4.32
CA ASP A 711 -27.64 -18.74 -2.88
C ASP A 711 -26.50 -18.17 -2.00
N PRO A 712 -26.82 -17.41 -0.93
CA PRO A 712 -25.86 -16.69 -0.10
C PRO A 712 -24.80 -17.60 0.55
N ASP A 713 -25.05 -18.91 0.62
CA ASP A 713 -24.17 -19.90 1.26
C ASP A 713 -22.91 -20.24 0.43
N LYS A 714 -22.87 -19.90 -0.87
CA LYS A 714 -21.73 -20.26 -1.74
C LYS A 714 -20.68 -19.15 -1.92
N ARG A 715 -21.11 -17.87 -1.97
CA ARG A 715 -20.24 -16.68 -2.08
C ARG A 715 -20.94 -15.45 -1.51
N LYS A 716 -20.27 -14.72 -0.63
CA LYS A 716 -20.79 -13.48 -0.01
C LYS A 716 -20.95 -12.38 -1.06
N TYR A 717 -22.09 -11.67 -1.05
CA TYR A 717 -22.33 -10.50 -1.88
C TYR A 717 -21.43 -9.33 -1.46
N ASP A 718 -20.74 -8.72 -2.43
CA ASP A 718 -19.94 -7.52 -2.25
C ASP A 718 -20.60 -6.32 -2.95
N PHE A 719 -21.07 -5.36 -2.16
CA PHE A 719 -21.71 -4.14 -2.63
C PHE A 719 -20.72 -3.12 -3.21
N LYS A 720 -19.45 -3.14 -2.80
CA LYS A 720 -18.43 -2.22 -3.33
C LYS A 720 -18.15 -2.53 -4.80
N THR A 721 -18.07 -3.80 -5.14
CA THR A 721 -17.98 -4.24 -6.53
C THR A 721 -19.21 -3.79 -7.34
N THR A 722 -20.42 -3.81 -6.77
CA THR A 722 -21.62 -3.28 -7.45
C THR A 722 -21.51 -1.77 -7.72
N LEU A 723 -21.07 -0.98 -6.72
CA LEU A 723 -20.87 0.46 -6.90
C LEU A 723 -19.80 0.77 -7.95
N PHE A 724 -18.69 0.00 -7.97
CA PHE A 724 -17.65 0.11 -8.98
C PHE A 724 -18.17 -0.18 -10.40
N VAL A 725 -19.01 -1.20 -10.56
CA VAL A 725 -19.62 -1.56 -11.84
C VAL A 725 -20.56 -0.45 -12.33
N LEU A 726 -21.30 0.20 -11.43
CA LEU A 726 -22.14 1.36 -11.77
C LEU A 726 -21.29 2.51 -12.32
N ASP A 727 -20.16 2.82 -11.68
CA ASP A 727 -19.25 3.87 -12.14
C ASP A 727 -18.63 3.54 -13.50
N GLN A 728 -18.26 2.28 -13.73
CA GLN A 728 -17.73 1.84 -15.02
C GLN A 728 -18.77 2.00 -16.14
N LEU A 729 -20.02 1.61 -15.87
CA LEU A 729 -21.14 1.75 -16.81
C LEU A 729 -21.50 3.21 -17.12
N ALA A 730 -21.38 4.09 -16.13
CA ALA A 730 -21.70 5.51 -16.25
C ALA A 730 -20.49 6.39 -16.63
N SER A 731 -19.32 5.80 -16.89
CA SER A 731 -18.05 6.52 -17.08
C SER A 731 -18.13 7.60 -18.16
N GLU A 732 -18.69 7.28 -19.33
CA GLU A 732 -18.86 8.22 -20.45
C GLU A 732 -19.78 9.39 -20.11
N ILE A 733 -20.90 9.12 -19.42
CA ILE A 733 -21.86 10.17 -19.02
C ILE A 733 -21.25 11.05 -17.92
N THR A 734 -20.50 10.44 -17.00
CA THR A 734 -19.85 11.15 -15.89
C THR A 734 -18.76 12.07 -16.42
N ALA A 735 -17.99 11.63 -17.41
CA ALA A 735 -17.03 12.47 -18.13
C ALA A 735 -17.73 13.68 -18.78
N ARG A 736 -18.79 13.45 -19.56
CA ARG A 736 -19.56 14.52 -20.20
C ARG A 736 -20.20 15.49 -19.21
N GLY A 737 -20.81 14.98 -18.14
CA GLY A 737 -21.43 15.81 -17.10
C GLY A 737 -20.40 16.65 -16.33
N ASN A 738 -19.18 16.16 -16.16
CA ASN A 738 -18.09 16.93 -15.59
C ASN A 738 -17.60 18.01 -16.55
N GLU A 739 -17.46 17.71 -17.85
CA GLU A 739 -17.12 18.71 -18.89
C GLU A 739 -18.17 19.84 -18.98
N GLU A 740 -19.47 19.52 -18.92
CA GLU A 740 -20.54 20.52 -18.91
C GLU A 740 -20.48 21.41 -17.66
N LYS A 741 -20.24 20.83 -16.48
CA LYS A 741 -20.05 21.59 -15.23
C LYS A 741 -18.78 22.43 -15.23
N MET A 742 -17.74 22.04 -15.98
CA MET A 742 -16.55 22.88 -16.15
C MET A 742 -16.85 24.06 -17.09
N LYS A 743 -17.61 23.85 -18.16
CA LYS A 743 -18.04 24.91 -19.09
C LYS A 743 -19.00 25.92 -18.44
N GLU A 744 -19.92 25.47 -17.58
CA GLU A 744 -20.81 26.36 -16.82
C GLU A 744 -20.09 27.20 -15.76
N ASN A 745 -18.89 26.78 -15.34
CA ASN A 745 -18.05 27.50 -14.38
C ASN A 745 -16.93 28.32 -15.02
N GLU A 746 -16.84 28.39 -16.35
CA GLU A 746 -16.01 29.41 -17.01
C GLU A 746 -16.68 30.78 -16.81
N PRO A 747 -15.99 31.78 -16.24
CA PRO A 747 -16.55 33.14 -16.17
C PRO A 747 -16.79 33.62 -17.60
N ASN A 748 -18.04 34.04 -17.88
CA ASN A 748 -18.49 34.59 -19.16
C ASN A 748 -17.36 35.34 -19.88
N GLN A 749 -16.76 34.68 -20.89
CA GLN A 749 -15.89 35.36 -21.83
C GLN A 749 -16.75 36.38 -22.58
N VAL A 750 -16.41 37.65 -22.36
CA VAL A 750 -16.90 38.77 -23.15
C VAL A 750 -16.63 38.44 -24.62
N PHE A 751 -17.69 38.36 -25.42
CA PHE A 751 -17.60 38.33 -26.87
C PHE A 751 -16.86 39.59 -27.34
N ILE A 752 -15.62 39.44 -27.78
CA ILE A 752 -14.88 40.49 -28.48
C ILE A 752 -15.26 40.38 -29.95
N HIS A 753 -15.95 41.40 -30.46
CA HIS A 753 -16.08 41.63 -31.90
C HIS A 753 -14.69 41.92 -32.49
N PRO A 754 -14.32 41.33 -33.63
CA PRO A 754 -13.12 41.73 -34.33
C PRO A 754 -13.44 42.98 -35.14
N ASP A 755 -12.82 44.12 -34.85
CA ASP A 755 -12.53 45.16 -35.85
C ASP A 755 -11.42 46.10 -35.33
N GLU A 756 -10.37 46.17 -36.14
CA GLU A 756 -9.51 47.32 -36.47
C GLU A 756 -8.58 47.95 -35.40
N ASP A 757 -7.29 47.69 -35.61
CA ASP A 757 -6.14 48.62 -35.70
C ASP A 757 -5.63 49.44 -34.49
N GLU A 758 -4.30 49.30 -34.33
CA GLU A 758 -3.29 50.26 -33.82
C GLU A 758 -2.96 50.39 -32.32
N GLU A 759 -1.68 50.04 -32.06
CA GLU A 759 -0.66 50.68 -31.20
C GLU A 759 -0.74 50.63 -29.64
N ASP A 760 0.26 49.92 -29.09
CA ASP A 760 0.99 50.10 -27.82
C ASP A 760 0.41 51.04 -26.74
N VAL A 761 -0.23 50.48 -25.69
CA VAL A 761 -0.23 51.07 -24.33
C VAL A 761 -0.32 49.96 -23.26
N ASP A 762 0.42 50.17 -22.17
CA ASP A 762 0.54 49.37 -20.94
C ASP A 762 -0.72 48.60 -20.50
N THR A 763 -0.51 47.37 -20.03
CA THR A 763 -1.54 46.53 -19.43
C THR A 763 -1.96 47.09 -18.07
N ASP A 764 -2.96 47.95 -18.06
CA ASP A 764 -3.76 48.25 -16.88
C ASP A 764 -4.56 47.00 -16.49
N LYS A 765 -4.00 46.22 -15.55
CA LYS A 765 -4.79 45.31 -14.72
C LYS A 765 -5.84 46.16 -14.02
N GLU A 766 -7.13 45.92 -14.25
CA GLU A 766 -8.18 46.46 -13.38
C GLU A 766 -7.88 46.05 -11.93
N VAL A 767 -7.33 46.99 -11.17
CA VAL A 767 -7.09 46.83 -9.74
C VAL A 767 -8.46 46.84 -9.08
N VAL A 768 -8.95 45.67 -8.66
CA VAL A 768 -10.09 45.57 -7.74
C VAL A 768 -9.75 46.44 -6.53
N LYS A 769 -10.46 47.56 -6.39
CA LYS A 769 -10.22 48.57 -5.35
C LYS A 769 -10.55 47.94 -4.00
N THR A 770 -9.51 47.54 -3.27
CA THR A 770 -9.64 46.94 -1.94
C THR A 770 -10.22 47.96 -0.97
N SER A 771 -11.12 47.51 -0.07
CA SER A 771 -11.66 48.33 1.02
C SER A 771 -10.53 48.90 1.88
N SER A 772 -10.70 50.14 2.35
CA SER A 772 -9.73 50.75 3.26
C SER A 772 -9.91 50.22 4.69
N ASP A 773 -8.89 50.37 5.54
CA ASP A 773 -8.96 49.99 6.95
C ASP A 773 -10.12 50.69 7.70
N GLU A 774 -10.47 51.92 7.30
CA GLU A 774 -11.62 52.65 7.83
C GLU A 774 -12.96 52.01 7.45
N ASP A 775 -13.06 51.46 6.23
CA ASP A 775 -14.26 50.76 5.75
C ASP A 775 -14.41 49.42 6.45
N ILE A 776 -13.29 48.72 6.70
CA ILE A 776 -13.27 47.46 7.46
C ILE A 776 -13.71 47.71 8.91
N GLN A 777 -13.24 48.78 9.55
CA GLN A 777 -13.67 49.11 10.92
C GLN A 777 -15.16 49.46 11.01
N LYS A 778 -15.68 50.29 10.08
CA LYS A 778 -17.11 50.59 10.00
C LYS A 778 -17.96 49.34 9.80
N PHE A 779 -17.49 48.42 8.95
CA PHE A 779 -18.14 47.13 8.75
C PHE A 779 -18.18 46.31 10.05
N LEU A 780 -17.06 46.20 10.77
CA LEU A 780 -16.99 45.46 12.03
C LEU A 780 -17.90 46.05 13.11
N GLU A 781 -18.07 47.37 13.16
CA GLU A 781 -19.02 48.02 14.07
C GLU A 781 -20.48 47.67 13.71
N GLN A 782 -20.84 47.73 12.42
CA GLN A 782 -22.18 47.36 11.94
C GLN A 782 -22.48 45.88 12.16
N ALA A 783 -21.54 45.00 11.81
CA ALA A 783 -21.67 43.56 12.00
C ALA A 783 -21.81 43.21 13.49
N LYS A 784 -21.11 43.94 14.38
CA LYS A 784 -21.24 43.77 15.82
C LYS A 784 -22.66 44.09 16.31
N GLU A 785 -23.23 45.21 15.88
CA GLU A 785 -24.61 45.58 16.26
C GLU A 785 -25.64 44.57 15.75
N GLN A 786 -25.47 44.05 14.53
CA GLN A 786 -26.35 43.03 13.96
C GLN A 786 -26.28 41.72 14.75
N ILE A 787 -25.07 41.28 15.11
CA ILE A 787 -24.88 40.05 15.89
C ILE A 787 -25.41 40.23 17.32
N ASP A 788 -25.12 41.35 17.99
CA ASP A 788 -25.61 41.62 19.35
C ASP A 788 -27.16 41.64 19.41
N LYS A 789 -27.84 42.04 18.33
CA LYS A 789 -29.30 42.06 18.25
C LYS A 789 -29.94 40.66 18.13
N GLU A 790 -29.28 39.74 17.42
CA GLU A 790 -29.79 38.39 17.17
C GLU A 790 -29.25 37.35 18.17
N LEU A 791 -28.30 37.74 19.01
CA LEU A 791 -27.65 36.87 20.00
C LEU A 791 -28.55 36.64 21.22
N ASP A 792 -28.94 35.38 21.42
CA ASP A 792 -29.70 34.93 22.59
C ASP A 792 -28.84 34.00 23.47
N LEU A 793 -28.33 34.53 24.59
CA LEU A 793 -27.44 33.81 25.50
C LEU A 793 -28.22 33.11 26.63
N PRO A 794 -27.80 31.90 27.06
CA PRO A 794 -28.44 31.23 28.20
C PRO A 794 -28.42 32.07 29.49
N GLU A 795 -29.54 32.15 30.22
CA GLU A 795 -29.68 32.99 31.43
C GLU A 795 -28.60 32.74 32.52
N GLY A 796 -28.17 31.48 32.67
CA GLY A 796 -27.12 31.11 33.63
C GLY A 796 -25.76 31.70 33.28
N PHE A 797 -25.52 32.00 32.01
CA PHE A 797 -24.29 32.63 31.53
C PHE A 797 -24.31 34.14 31.74
N VAL A 798 -25.44 34.79 31.45
CA VAL A 798 -25.64 36.23 31.66
C VAL A 798 -25.41 36.59 33.14
N LYS A 799 -26.03 35.84 34.06
CA LYS A 799 -25.83 36.01 35.51
C LYS A 799 -24.38 35.80 35.95
N SER A 800 -23.65 34.88 35.31
CA SER A 800 -22.23 34.65 35.59
C SER A 800 -21.33 35.77 35.05
N ALA A 801 -21.72 36.41 33.95
CA ALA A 801 -20.99 37.54 33.38
C ALA A 801 -21.19 38.79 34.23
N GLU A 802 -22.44 39.09 34.61
CA GLU A 802 -22.82 40.23 35.47
C GLU A 802 -22.12 40.15 36.84
N LYS A 803 -22.15 38.98 37.48
CA LYS A 803 -21.46 38.77 38.77
C LYS A 803 -19.95 39.00 38.67
N PHE A 804 -19.33 38.60 37.56
CA PHE A 804 -17.89 38.82 37.37
C PHE A 804 -17.56 40.30 37.17
N GLU A 805 -18.42 41.03 36.46
CA GLU A 805 -18.28 42.46 36.22
C GLU A 805 -18.50 43.27 37.51
N GLU A 806 -19.46 42.89 38.35
CA GLU A 806 -19.65 43.46 39.69
C GLU A 806 -18.44 43.22 40.62
N GLU A 807 -17.81 42.04 40.54
CA GLU A 807 -16.66 41.68 41.39
C GLU A 807 -15.33 42.30 40.93
N ASN A 808 -15.13 42.50 39.61
CA ASN A 808 -13.82 42.85 39.04
C ASN A 808 -13.79 44.21 38.32
N GLY A 809 -14.94 44.88 38.12
CA GLY A 809 -15.02 46.19 37.46
C GLY A 809 -14.75 46.17 35.95
N GLU A 810 -14.57 45.00 35.34
CA GLU A 810 -14.35 44.82 33.90
C GLU A 810 -15.15 43.62 33.36
N PRO A 811 -15.63 43.67 32.10
CA PRO A 811 -16.37 42.57 31.49
C PRO A 811 -15.49 41.35 31.27
N LYS A 812 -16.03 40.17 31.58
CA LYS A 812 -15.30 38.89 31.47
C LYS A 812 -14.92 38.58 30.02
N LYS A 813 -13.62 38.36 29.75
CA LYS A 813 -13.14 37.95 28.42
C LYS A 813 -13.21 36.43 28.27
N TRP A 814 -14.11 35.93 27.42
CA TRP A 814 -14.30 34.50 27.21
C TRP A 814 -13.35 33.95 26.12
N LYS A 815 -12.06 33.84 26.46
CA LYS A 815 -11.01 33.43 25.50
C LYS A 815 -11.19 32.01 24.92
N GLN A 816 -11.91 31.15 25.64
CA GLN A 816 -12.13 29.74 25.30
C GLN A 816 -13.25 29.51 24.28
N VAL A 817 -13.93 30.57 23.85
CA VAL A 817 -15.04 30.53 22.88
C VAL A 817 -14.84 31.61 21.85
N SER A 818 -14.56 31.19 20.61
CA SER A 818 -14.56 32.11 19.48
C SER A 818 -15.08 31.43 18.23
N LEU A 819 -15.61 32.23 17.32
CA LEU A 819 -16.17 31.78 16.06
C LEU A 819 -15.54 32.61 14.94
N VAL A 820 -14.95 31.96 13.95
CA VAL A 820 -14.40 32.62 12.76
C VAL A 820 -15.46 32.58 11.67
N VAL A 821 -15.77 33.76 11.11
CA VAL A 821 -16.77 33.96 10.07
C VAL A 821 -16.06 34.39 8.79
N GLY A 822 -16.27 33.64 7.71
CA GLY A 822 -15.79 33.98 6.36
C GLY A 822 -16.95 34.44 5.48
N LEU A 823 -16.82 35.65 4.91
CA LEU A 823 -17.80 36.27 4.01
C LEU A 823 -17.29 36.30 2.57
N ASP A 824 -18.18 36.04 1.61
CA ASP A 824 -17.90 36.32 0.21
C ASP A 824 -18.07 37.79 -0.16
N HIS A 825 -17.79 38.17 -1.41
CA HIS A 825 -17.87 39.56 -1.88
C HIS A 825 -19.31 40.12 -1.87
N SER A 826 -20.32 39.26 -1.72
CA SER A 826 -21.72 39.66 -1.56
C SER A 826 -22.14 39.77 -0.10
N GLY A 827 -21.24 39.48 0.85
CA GLY A 827 -21.50 39.49 2.28
C GLY A 827 -22.20 38.24 2.80
N ARG A 828 -22.33 37.18 2.00
CA ARG A 828 -22.93 35.91 2.44
C ARG A 828 -21.92 35.10 3.24
N VAL A 829 -22.40 34.44 4.28
CA VAL A 829 -21.58 33.58 5.13
C VAL A 829 -21.21 32.31 4.36
N LYS A 830 -19.94 32.19 3.97
CA LYS A 830 -19.38 30.98 3.32
C LYS A 830 -18.81 29.98 4.32
N ARG A 831 -18.26 30.47 5.43
CA ARG A 831 -17.51 29.67 6.38
C ARG A 831 -17.82 30.09 7.82
N LEU A 832 -18.02 29.08 8.67
CA LEU A 832 -18.23 29.22 10.11
C LEU A 832 -17.37 28.18 10.83
N GLU A 833 -16.35 28.62 11.56
CA GLU A 833 -15.46 27.73 12.31
C GLU A 833 -15.49 28.00 13.80
N LYS A 834 -15.83 26.97 14.57
CA LYS A 834 -15.94 27.03 16.02
C LYS A 834 -14.60 26.70 16.67
N HIS A 835 -14.13 27.58 17.54
CA HIS A 835 -13.02 27.32 18.44
C HIS A 835 -13.56 27.28 19.88
N VAL A 836 -13.73 26.07 20.39
CA VAL A 836 -14.22 25.80 21.75
C VAL A 836 -13.24 24.86 22.45
N ASP A 837 -12.64 25.31 23.55
CA ASP A 837 -11.64 24.52 24.30
C ASP A 837 -12.26 23.54 25.32
N GLU A 838 -13.52 23.75 25.72
CA GLU A 838 -14.21 22.94 26.74
C GLU A 838 -15.72 22.77 26.44
N ASP A 839 -16.25 21.55 26.63
CA ASP A 839 -17.66 21.18 26.35
C ASP A 839 -18.71 22.06 27.04
N LYS A 840 -18.38 22.64 28.21
CA LYS A 840 -19.28 23.53 28.95
C LYS A 840 -19.65 24.80 28.17
N PHE A 841 -18.89 25.15 27.14
CA PHE A 841 -19.11 26.32 26.31
C PHE A 841 -19.81 26.03 24.97
N GLU A 842 -20.14 24.77 24.68
CA GLU A 842 -20.76 24.37 23.43
C GLU A 842 -22.13 25.04 23.21
N LYS A 843 -22.90 25.24 24.29
CA LYS A 843 -24.19 25.94 24.26
C LYS A 843 -24.06 27.41 23.83
N ILE A 844 -22.96 28.06 24.20
CA ILE A 844 -22.69 29.46 23.87
C ILE A 844 -22.18 29.57 22.44
N SER A 845 -21.31 28.65 22.01
CA SER A 845 -20.88 28.58 20.61
C SER A 845 -22.06 28.34 19.66
N LYS A 846 -23.01 27.46 20.02
CA LYS A 846 -24.26 27.25 19.28
C LYS A 846 -25.14 28.50 19.24
N ALA A 847 -25.22 29.26 20.34
CA ALA A 847 -25.97 30.52 20.35
C ALA A 847 -25.37 31.57 19.39
N MET A 848 -24.04 31.71 19.38
CA MET A 848 -23.33 32.61 18.47
C MET A 848 -23.49 32.20 17.01
N GLU A 849 -23.35 30.90 16.72
CA GLU A 849 -23.57 30.36 15.37
C GLU A 849 -25.00 30.62 14.88
N ASN A 850 -26.01 30.35 15.72
CA ASN A 850 -27.40 30.60 15.38
C ASN A 850 -27.67 32.08 15.08
N ALA A 851 -27.04 33.00 15.82
CA ALA A 851 -27.16 34.43 15.56
C ALA A 851 -26.62 34.81 14.16
N ILE A 852 -25.47 34.26 13.77
CA ILE A 852 -24.87 34.55 12.45
C ILE A 852 -25.63 33.88 11.31
N ILE A 853 -26.13 32.66 11.51
CA ILE A 853 -26.99 31.97 10.53
C ILE A 853 -28.29 32.76 10.30
N LYS A 854 -28.89 33.33 11.35
CA LYS A 854 -30.09 34.17 11.23
C LYS A 854 -29.85 35.45 10.43
N ILE A 855 -28.66 36.05 10.56
CA ILE A 855 -28.27 37.22 9.77
C ILE A 855 -28.15 36.84 8.29
N GLY A 856 -27.50 35.71 8.00
CA GLY A 856 -27.39 35.12 6.65
C GLY A 856 -26.49 35.88 5.68
N GLN A 857 -26.69 37.19 5.54
CA GLN A 857 -25.91 38.08 4.69
C GLN A 857 -25.66 39.42 5.43
N PHE A 858 -24.40 39.84 5.46
CA PHE A 858 -23.98 41.12 6.03
C PHE A 858 -23.89 42.18 4.94
N ASP A 859 -24.50 43.34 5.17
CA ASP A 859 -24.43 44.46 4.24
C ASP A 859 -23.02 45.08 4.22
N ASN A 860 -22.59 45.57 3.06
CA ASN A 860 -21.31 46.28 2.87
C ASN A 860 -20.05 45.49 3.29
N ALA A 861 -20.02 44.17 3.01
CA ALA A 861 -18.86 43.35 3.31
C ALA A 861 -17.58 43.88 2.62
N PRO A 862 -16.43 43.95 3.32
CA PRO A 862 -15.20 44.47 2.76
C PRO A 862 -14.68 43.63 1.59
N VAL A 863 -14.19 44.31 0.55
CA VAL A 863 -13.54 43.67 -0.60
C VAL A 863 -12.04 43.61 -0.31
N VAL A 864 -11.54 42.40 -0.06
CA VAL A 864 -10.12 42.14 0.18
C VAL A 864 -9.50 41.37 -0.99
N LYS A 865 -8.17 41.37 -1.12
CA LYS A 865 -7.47 40.60 -2.18
C LYS A 865 -7.65 39.08 -2.05
N LYS A 866 -8.04 38.62 -0.86
CA LYS A 866 -8.36 37.21 -0.57
C LYS A 866 -9.79 36.91 -1.07
N PRO A 867 -10.10 35.67 -1.46
CA PRO A 867 -11.43 35.31 -1.98
C PRO A 867 -12.58 35.47 -0.96
N GLU A 868 -12.26 35.58 0.34
CA GLU A 868 -13.20 35.82 1.42
C GLU A 868 -12.63 36.80 2.46
N PHE A 869 -13.49 37.64 3.05
CA PHE A 869 -13.18 38.49 4.19
C PHE A 869 -13.43 37.70 5.49
N LYS A 870 -12.48 37.72 6.43
CA LYS A 870 -12.57 36.95 7.68
C LYS A 870 -12.54 37.85 8.89
N PHE A 871 -13.42 37.56 9.83
CA PHE A 871 -13.37 38.16 11.16
C PHE A 871 -13.72 37.14 12.23
N ARG A 872 -13.15 37.36 13.42
CA ARG A 872 -13.35 36.52 14.59
C ARG A 872 -14.31 37.19 15.56
N VAL A 873 -15.32 36.43 15.94
CA VAL A 873 -16.36 36.78 16.91
C VAL A 873 -15.97 36.19 18.27
N ARG A 874 -15.94 37.02 19.31
CA ARG A 874 -15.67 36.64 20.71
C ARG A 874 -16.72 37.26 21.62
N LEU A 875 -16.80 36.78 22.86
CA LEU A 875 -17.64 37.39 23.89
C LEU A 875 -16.81 38.16 24.92
N LEU A 876 -17.24 39.41 25.18
CA LEU A 876 -16.80 40.28 26.27
C LEU A 876 -18.01 40.52 27.19
N GLY A 877 -18.06 39.81 28.32
CA GLY A 877 -19.22 39.80 29.20
C GLY A 877 -20.41 39.13 28.51
N SER A 878 -21.49 39.89 28.32
CA SER A 878 -22.70 39.50 27.57
C SER A 878 -22.75 40.05 26.14
N LYS A 879 -21.73 40.80 25.69
CA LYS A 879 -21.67 41.44 24.37
C LYS A 879 -20.62 40.81 23.46
N VAL A 880 -20.75 41.04 22.17
CA VAL A 880 -19.82 40.56 21.15
C VAL A 880 -18.62 41.51 20.96
N ASP A 881 -17.47 40.92 20.69
CA ASP A 881 -16.23 41.58 20.26
C ASP A 881 -15.79 41.00 18.91
N LEU A 882 -15.58 41.86 17.92
CA LEU A 882 -15.16 41.47 16.58
C LEU A 882 -13.73 41.91 16.32
N LYS A 883 -12.93 41.05 15.69
CA LYS A 883 -11.57 41.37 15.24
C LYS A 883 -11.32 40.81 13.85
N GLU A 884 -10.70 41.59 12.98
CA GLU A 884 -10.18 41.08 11.71
C GLU A 884 -9.12 40.00 11.95
N GLU A 885 -9.03 39.03 11.03
CA GLU A 885 -8.12 37.87 11.10
C GLU A 885 -6.99 37.88 10.06
#